data_AF-A0A368KJD2-F1
#
_entry.id   AF-A0A368KJD2-F1
#
_cell.length_a   1.000
_cell.length_b   1.000
_cell.length_c   1.000
_cell.angle_alpha   90.00
_cell.angle_beta   90.00
_cell.angle_gamma   90.00
#
_symmetry.space_group_name_H-M   'P 1'
#
loop_
_entity.id
_entity.type
_entity.pdbx_description
1 polymer ?
#
loop_
_entity_poly.entity_id
_entity_poly.type
_entity_poly.pdbx_seq_one_letter_code
_entity_poly.pdbx_strand_id
1 'polypeptide(L)'
;MPYEDPIIDPLLEELLGQEQMPDLTARIMRAHQQRQAAAASQQNGAPAQNGRVKAPLSLAVNAATETISDEPAVEAPTKRSGEYKRRLKRQRLVTAIGSLSLSLCLLVMLGGVTYYTYQRFVPGQGIPLAADGTAKPSSGARNTEATSDNSPQLANHNVSPDDKGSRENGLPSVSPAMSLMPAEIETIAQVARTEKAAPSFVEPRVRDSLKLADDEVIREIDNAIATAWQAEKVKPSPAATDNEFCRRTYLQLLGRIPTVEEIESYAKHRGKNKRTWLVDEILGNEKYQAEFASFWSARFANILVGRAGGMSDDSPIDRAALENYLASAFQKNTPYNLVVKDLLTATGTTSPGSESFNPATNFLVSMIDGDAKLATAKTCSTFLGQQLQCAECHNHPTSGWDQEQFWSMNAFFRQTKLAKDRESGKLAIVDRDFVQNQASDAGEVYYEQPNGLVKVAYPAFVDGTKIPASGKIREVDRRHELAQLIVNSDDFPKATVNRMWQHFFGVGFTQPVDDMGPHNPASHPELLDNLAVHFAESGFDMKRLMRWIVLSEPYALSSRQIDANLADDPDAGQQLFARYYARQMEAEQLFHSLQMLAKNPSRNNAIIASNDDRHTWLGQINQKMGDDEDNETSSLDGGVSQSLLMMNGGLMRQATDAQAAVLKNVIASKMSPPEKVEHLFLAALSRRPTKKELNAIGEILKSRNNEAVALQDIWWALLNSNEFILDH
;
A
#
# COMPACT_ATOMS: atom_id res chain seq x y z
N MET A 1 28.68 -30.28 -12.38
CA MET A 1 28.78 -30.37 -10.91
C MET A 1 27.37 -30.27 -10.36
N PRO A 2 27.01 -30.88 -9.22
CA PRO A 2 25.69 -30.67 -8.63
C PRO A 2 25.52 -29.19 -8.23
N TYR A 3 24.33 -28.65 -8.38
CA TYR A 3 23.98 -27.34 -7.85
C TYR A 3 23.76 -27.46 -6.34
N GLU A 4 24.34 -26.54 -5.57
CA GLU A 4 24.02 -26.37 -4.15
C GLU A 4 22.91 -25.31 -4.04
N ASP A 5 21.77 -25.69 -3.45
CA ASP A 5 20.65 -24.78 -3.15
C ASP A 5 20.89 -24.09 -1.80
N PRO A 6 20.72 -22.76 -1.71
CA PRO A 6 20.59 -22.07 -0.42
C PRO A 6 19.24 -21.32 -0.29
N ILE A 7 18.13 -21.95 -0.71
CA ILE A 7 16.79 -21.63 -0.21
C ILE A 7 16.17 -22.92 0.32
N ILE A 8 16.74 -23.42 1.41
CA ILE A 8 16.04 -24.30 2.35
C ILE A 8 15.86 -23.46 3.61
N ASP A 9 14.60 -23.25 4.01
CA ASP A 9 14.27 -22.47 5.19
C ASP A 9 14.67 -23.27 6.46
N PRO A 10 15.54 -22.72 7.35
CA PRO A 10 15.91 -23.38 8.59
C PRO A 10 14.71 -23.69 9.50
N LEU A 11 13.61 -22.94 9.40
CA LEU A 11 12.38 -23.23 10.13
C LEU A 11 11.73 -24.53 9.61
N LEU A 12 11.80 -24.75 8.30
CA LEU A 12 11.30 -25.97 7.66
C LEU A 12 12.18 -27.17 8.05
N GLU A 13 13.51 -27.03 8.01
CA GLU A 13 14.45 -28.07 8.48
C GLU A 13 14.28 -28.39 9.98
N GLU A 14 14.04 -27.39 10.83
CA GLU A 14 13.81 -27.62 12.27
C GLU A 14 12.44 -28.28 12.55
N LEU A 15 11.38 -27.90 11.82
CA LEU A 15 10.07 -28.57 11.88
C LEU A 15 10.11 -30.01 11.34
N LEU A 16 10.96 -30.29 10.35
CA LEU A 16 11.20 -31.62 9.79
C LEU A 16 12.05 -32.53 10.71
N GLY A 17 12.63 -31.99 11.78
CA GLY A 17 13.72 -32.63 12.53
C GLY A 17 13.43 -33.13 13.96
N GLN A 18 12.24 -32.90 14.54
CA GLN A 18 11.99 -33.21 15.97
C GLN A 18 10.64 -33.92 16.25
N GLU A 19 10.68 -35.01 17.03
CA GLU A 19 9.50 -35.81 17.41
C GLU A 19 8.57 -35.13 18.43
N GLN A 20 9.01 -34.03 19.06
CA GLN A 20 8.19 -33.16 19.90
C GLN A 20 8.38 -31.71 19.47
N MET A 21 7.29 -30.97 19.30
CA MET A 21 7.38 -29.54 19.02
C MET A 21 7.99 -28.79 20.21
N PRO A 22 9.06 -28.01 20.02
CA PRO A 22 9.60 -27.17 21.08
C PRO A 22 8.66 -26.00 21.38
N ASP A 23 8.66 -25.51 22.62
CA ASP A 23 8.03 -24.23 22.96
C ASP A 23 8.77 -23.08 22.26
N LEU A 24 8.26 -22.72 21.07
CA LEU A 24 8.83 -21.71 20.20
C LEU A 24 8.80 -20.33 20.87
N THR A 25 7.75 -20.03 21.64
CA THR A 25 7.58 -18.78 22.39
C THR A 25 8.71 -18.63 23.42
N ALA A 26 8.95 -19.67 24.23
CA ALA A 26 10.05 -19.65 25.21
C ALA A 26 11.44 -19.55 24.56
N ARG A 27 11.64 -20.15 23.37
CA ARG A 27 12.90 -20.06 22.63
C ARG A 27 13.14 -18.68 22.01
N ILE A 28 12.13 -18.08 21.38
CA ILE A 28 12.19 -16.73 20.81
C ILE A 28 12.46 -15.70 21.92
N MET A 29 11.77 -15.81 23.06
CA MET A 29 11.97 -14.91 24.21
C MET A 29 13.39 -15.00 24.78
N ARG A 30 13.98 -16.20 24.88
CA ARG A 30 15.39 -16.37 25.29
C ARG A 30 16.37 -15.77 24.29
N ALA A 31 16.17 -15.97 22.98
CA ALA A 31 17.01 -15.38 21.95
C ALA A 31 16.95 -13.84 21.96
N HIS A 32 15.76 -13.27 22.23
CA HIS A 32 15.59 -11.82 22.39
C HIS A 32 16.31 -11.30 23.65
N GLN A 33 16.16 -11.96 24.80
CA GLN A 33 16.89 -11.62 26.03
C GLN A 33 18.42 -11.66 25.85
N GLN A 34 18.93 -12.66 25.11
CA GLN A 34 20.37 -12.75 24.79
C GLN A 34 20.84 -11.60 23.89
N ARG A 35 20.04 -11.18 22.89
CA ARG A 35 20.34 -10.00 22.06
C ARG A 35 20.31 -8.69 22.87
N GLN A 36 19.33 -8.51 23.76
CA GLN A 36 19.27 -7.35 24.67
C GLN A 36 20.50 -7.31 25.60
N ALA A 37 20.89 -8.44 26.19
CA ALA A 37 22.07 -8.52 27.04
C ALA A 37 23.37 -8.18 26.29
N ALA A 38 23.50 -8.61 25.03
CA ALA A 38 24.64 -8.26 24.19
C ALA A 38 24.69 -6.75 23.87
N ALA A 39 23.54 -6.13 23.54
CA ALA A 39 23.45 -4.69 23.29
C ALA A 39 23.79 -3.85 24.55
N ALA A 40 23.24 -4.24 25.71
CA ALA A 40 23.56 -3.61 26.99
C ALA A 40 25.06 -3.76 27.37
N SER A 41 25.69 -4.87 26.99
CA SER A 41 27.13 -5.05 27.19
C SER A 41 27.98 -4.14 26.30
N GLN A 42 27.53 -3.83 25.07
CA GLN A 42 28.24 -2.91 24.18
C GLN A 42 28.11 -1.43 24.61
N GLN A 43 26.98 -1.01 25.18
CA GLN A 43 26.80 0.38 25.63
C GLN A 43 27.67 0.78 26.84
N ASN A 44 28.10 -0.20 27.66
CA ASN A 44 28.95 0.07 28.84
C ASN A 44 30.47 0.18 28.51
N GLY A 45 30.83 0.33 27.24
CA GLY A 45 32.21 0.25 26.74
C GLY A 45 33.00 1.56 26.60
N ALA A 46 32.51 2.70 27.10
CA ALA A 46 33.15 4.02 26.90
C ALA A 46 33.52 4.72 28.23
N PRO A 47 34.78 5.18 28.41
CA PRO A 47 35.21 5.86 29.64
C PRO A 47 34.85 7.35 29.63
N ALA A 48 34.31 7.85 30.75
CA ALA A 48 34.02 9.26 30.95
C ALA A 48 35.26 10.05 31.42
N GLN A 49 35.42 11.29 30.93
CA GLN A 49 36.27 12.31 31.56
C GLN A 49 35.53 13.65 31.65
N ASN A 50 35.51 14.22 32.86
CA ASN A 50 34.99 15.57 33.13
C ASN A 50 36.13 16.60 33.07
N GLY A 51 35.89 17.75 32.44
CA GLY A 51 36.81 18.90 32.42
C GLY A 51 36.01 20.21 32.38
N ARG A 52 36.45 21.25 33.11
CA ARG A 52 35.68 22.46 33.37
C ARG A 52 36.43 23.74 32.98
N VAL A 53 35.68 24.71 32.45
CA VAL A 53 35.78 26.17 32.73
C VAL A 53 36.76 27.06 31.92
N LYS A 54 36.14 28.08 31.29
CA LYS A 54 36.56 29.49 31.01
C LYS A 54 37.33 29.91 29.73
N ALA A 55 36.64 30.86 29.07
CA ALA A 55 37.11 32.15 28.56
C ALA A 55 37.55 32.25 27.07
N PRO A 56 37.22 33.38 26.38
CA PRO A 56 37.38 33.53 24.94
C PRO A 56 38.61 34.35 24.52
N LEU A 57 38.92 34.32 23.22
CA LEU A 57 39.78 35.28 22.54
C LEU A 57 39.17 35.65 21.18
N SER A 58 39.42 36.88 20.75
CA SER A 58 38.90 37.50 19.52
C SER A 58 40.05 38.00 18.65
N LEU A 59 39.71 38.65 17.52
CA LEU A 59 40.63 39.25 16.52
C LEU A 59 41.36 38.21 15.62
N ALA A 60 41.62 38.48 14.33
CA ALA A 60 41.25 39.64 13.53
C ALA A 60 40.88 39.29 12.07
N VAL A 61 40.05 40.17 11.52
CA VAL A 61 39.93 40.49 10.09
C VAL A 61 41.30 40.61 9.43
N ASN A 62 41.42 40.12 8.19
CA ASN A 62 42.24 40.77 7.17
C ASN A 62 41.55 40.63 5.82
N ALA A 63 41.49 41.74 5.07
CA ALA A 63 40.91 41.77 3.73
C ALA A 63 42.01 42.06 2.70
N ALA A 64 41.97 41.35 1.57
CA ALA A 64 42.78 41.64 0.40
C ALA A 64 41.94 41.37 -0.85
N THR A 65 41.69 42.42 -1.64
CA THR A 65 41.04 42.34 -2.95
C THR A 65 42.10 42.26 -4.04
N GLU A 66 41.93 41.36 -5.02
CA GLU A 66 42.40 41.62 -6.39
C GLU A 66 41.66 40.73 -7.41
N THR A 67 41.95 40.93 -8.70
CA THR A 67 40.97 40.74 -9.80
C THR A 67 41.23 39.56 -10.73
N ILE A 68 40.12 38.98 -11.22
CA ILE A 68 39.84 38.53 -12.61
C ILE A 68 41.04 38.13 -13.49
N SER A 69 41.07 36.87 -13.92
CA SER A 69 41.45 36.46 -15.28
C SER A 69 41.08 35.00 -15.57
N ASP A 70 40.47 34.73 -16.73
CA ASP A 70 40.22 33.37 -17.23
C ASP A 70 41.47 32.75 -17.89
N GLU A 71 41.70 31.43 -17.69
CA GLU A 71 41.86 30.40 -18.75
C GLU A 71 42.21 29.01 -18.14
N PRO A 72 42.04 27.89 -18.88
CA PRO A 72 41.89 26.56 -18.27
C PRO A 72 43.20 25.77 -18.07
N ALA A 73 43.18 24.83 -17.12
CA ALA A 73 44.23 23.84 -16.88
C ALA A 73 43.71 22.40 -16.95
N VAL A 74 44.51 21.51 -17.51
CA VAL A 74 44.29 20.05 -17.65
C VAL A 74 45.21 19.31 -16.65
N GLU A 75 45.00 17.99 -16.46
CA GLU A 75 45.64 17.05 -15.50
C GLU A 75 44.93 16.93 -14.14
N ALA A 76 44.87 15.77 -13.46
CA ALA A 76 45.19 14.37 -13.80
C ALA A 76 44.43 13.40 -12.84
N PRO A 77 44.23 12.10 -13.18
CA PRO A 77 43.35 11.20 -12.42
C PRO A 77 43.92 10.75 -11.06
N THR A 78 43.09 10.79 -10.01
CA THR A 78 43.48 10.42 -8.64
C THR A 78 43.27 8.93 -8.31
N LYS A 79 44.19 8.36 -7.51
CA LYS A 79 44.25 6.92 -7.21
C LYS A 79 43.26 6.49 -6.11
N ARG A 80 42.02 6.13 -6.46
CA ARG A 80 41.05 5.47 -5.55
C ARG A 80 40.81 3.98 -5.86
N SER A 81 41.84 3.14 -5.76
CA SER A 81 41.71 1.67 -5.96
C SER A 81 42.51 0.78 -4.98
N GLY A 82 43.34 1.37 -4.11
CA GLY A 82 44.21 0.61 -3.19
C GLY A 82 43.57 0.17 -1.87
N GLU A 83 42.61 0.93 -1.34
CA GLU A 83 42.18 0.77 0.05
C GLU A 83 41.03 -0.21 0.24
N TYR A 84 40.08 -0.28 -0.71
CA TYR A 84 38.96 -1.22 -0.68
C TYR A 84 39.44 -2.69 -0.55
N LYS A 85 40.46 -3.06 -1.32
CA LYS A 85 41.10 -4.40 -1.27
C LYS A 85 41.82 -4.70 0.06
N ARG A 86 42.13 -3.70 0.89
CA ARG A 86 42.68 -3.88 2.25
C ARG A 86 41.58 -4.11 3.30
N ARG A 87 40.37 -3.56 3.11
CA ARG A 87 39.23 -3.72 4.03
C ARG A 87 38.70 -5.17 4.02
N LEU A 88 38.43 -5.72 2.84
CA LEU A 88 37.98 -7.13 2.68
C LEU A 88 38.95 -8.17 3.25
N LYS A 89 40.26 -7.92 3.19
CA LYS A 89 41.27 -8.84 3.76
C LYS A 89 41.32 -8.84 5.30
N ARG A 90 40.77 -7.83 5.98
CA ARG A 90 40.65 -7.84 7.46
C ARG A 90 39.41 -8.55 7.95
N GLN A 91 38.25 -8.43 7.27
CA GLN A 91 37.03 -9.14 7.66
C GLN A 91 37.19 -10.67 7.59
N ARG A 92 37.92 -11.20 6.59
CA ARG A 92 38.19 -12.65 6.46
C ARG A 92 39.16 -13.25 7.51
N LEU A 93 39.66 -12.46 8.47
CA LEU A 93 40.62 -12.93 9.49
C LEU A 93 40.04 -12.99 10.92
N VAL A 94 38.81 -12.51 11.13
CA VAL A 94 38.19 -12.42 12.48
C VAL A 94 37.33 -13.65 12.82
N THR A 95 36.83 -14.37 11.82
CA THR A 95 35.97 -15.57 11.97
C THR A 95 36.76 -16.89 12.11
N ALA A 96 37.98 -16.86 12.68
CA ALA A 96 38.86 -18.03 12.73
C ALA A 96 39.79 -18.11 13.97
N ILE A 97 39.26 -17.86 15.18
CA ILE A 97 39.82 -18.25 16.49
C ILE A 97 38.67 -18.25 17.52
N GLY A 98 38.60 -19.24 18.41
CA GLY A 98 37.66 -19.24 19.54
C GLY A 98 36.91 -20.55 19.78
N SER A 99 37.60 -21.58 20.26
CA SER A 99 37.00 -22.85 20.72
C SER A 99 37.25 -23.08 22.21
N LEU A 100 36.43 -23.97 22.81
CA LEU A 100 36.40 -24.40 24.22
C LEU A 100 35.92 -23.39 25.28
N SER A 101 34.77 -23.73 25.89
CA SER A 101 34.60 -23.72 27.36
C SER A 101 33.41 -24.60 27.76
N LEU A 102 33.68 -25.85 28.16
CA LEU A 102 32.72 -26.65 28.93
C LEU A 102 32.71 -26.12 30.36
N SER A 103 31.64 -25.44 30.81
CA SER A 103 31.20 -25.37 32.23
C SER A 103 29.93 -24.53 32.43
N LEU A 104 28.73 -25.06 32.12
CA LEU A 104 27.50 -24.61 32.80
C LEU A 104 26.33 -25.63 32.80
N CYS A 105 26.60 -26.93 32.66
CA CYS A 105 25.58 -27.98 32.67
C CYS A 105 25.19 -28.48 34.09
N LEU A 106 25.39 -27.66 35.13
CA LEU A 106 25.43 -28.15 36.51
C LEU A 106 24.89 -27.14 37.55
N LEU A 107 23.63 -26.67 37.38
CA LEU A 107 22.88 -26.03 38.50
C LEU A 107 21.33 -25.93 38.35
N VAL A 108 20.70 -26.56 37.35
CA VAL A 108 19.20 -26.57 37.21
C VAL A 108 18.62 -27.99 37.13
N MET A 109 19.37 -29.00 37.62
CA MET A 109 18.93 -30.40 37.72
C MET A 109 18.69 -30.82 39.18
N LEU A 110 18.03 -29.95 39.95
CA LEU A 110 17.54 -30.22 41.32
C LEU A 110 16.38 -29.27 41.66
N GLY A 111 15.18 -29.61 41.15
CA GLY A 111 13.98 -28.76 41.25
C GLY A 111 12.71 -29.42 40.75
N GLY A 112 12.56 -30.73 40.96
CA GLY A 112 11.37 -31.49 40.56
C GLY A 112 10.28 -31.52 41.62
N VAL A 113 9.15 -32.12 41.26
CA VAL A 113 7.97 -32.42 42.11
C VAL A 113 7.07 -31.21 42.44
N THR A 114 6.21 -30.83 41.48
CA THR A 114 4.75 -31.02 41.63
C THR A 114 4.01 -30.88 40.30
N TYR A 115 2.78 -31.43 40.27
CA TYR A 115 1.72 -31.17 39.28
C TYR A 115 1.85 -31.65 37.82
N TYR A 116 1.70 -32.95 37.64
CA TYR A 116 0.98 -33.56 36.50
C TYR A 116 -0.02 -34.56 37.12
N THR A 117 -1.33 -34.43 36.95
CA THR A 117 -2.14 -35.06 35.87
C THR A 117 -3.65 -34.83 36.13
N TYR A 118 -4.49 -35.21 35.14
CA TYR A 118 -5.96 -35.38 35.20
C TYR A 118 -6.81 -34.08 35.19
N GLN A 119 -7.96 -33.98 34.48
CA GLN A 119 -8.79 -34.96 33.74
C GLN A 119 -9.11 -34.53 32.28
N ARG A 120 -9.50 -35.50 31.43
CA ARG A 120 -10.37 -35.28 30.25
C ARG A 120 -11.83 -35.36 30.69
N PHE A 121 -12.77 -34.64 30.06
CA PHE A 121 -14.04 -35.24 29.59
C PHE A 121 -14.77 -34.41 28.50
N VAL A 122 -15.91 -34.93 28.03
CA VAL A 122 -16.69 -34.58 26.82
C VAL A 122 -18.04 -33.92 27.21
N PRO A 123 -18.68 -33.06 26.39
CA PRO A 123 -19.69 -32.09 26.87
C PRO A 123 -21.16 -32.50 26.73
N GLY A 124 -22.04 -31.81 27.48
CA GLY A 124 -23.48 -31.71 27.17
C GLY A 124 -24.40 -31.36 28.36
N GLN A 125 -25.34 -30.41 28.17
CA GLN A 125 -26.58 -30.14 28.95
C GLN A 125 -26.44 -29.82 30.47
N GLY A 126 -27.16 -28.90 31.12
CA GLY A 126 -28.17 -27.92 30.69
C GLY A 126 -29.33 -27.78 31.70
N ILE A 127 -29.52 -26.58 32.30
CA ILE A 127 -30.78 -26.07 32.93
C ILE A 127 -31.18 -26.72 34.29
N PRO A 128 -31.75 -26.02 35.31
CA PRO A 128 -31.59 -24.64 35.82
C PRO A 128 -31.42 -24.57 37.38
N LEU A 129 -31.46 -23.37 37.99
CA LEU A 129 -32.49 -22.98 38.98
C LEU A 129 -32.36 -21.51 39.48
N ALA A 130 -33.40 -21.01 40.13
CA ALA A 130 -33.61 -19.62 40.61
C ALA A 130 -33.54 -19.56 42.17
N ALA A 131 -33.66 -18.45 42.92
CA ALA A 131 -33.78 -16.99 42.67
C ALA A 131 -33.59 -16.19 44.01
N ASP A 132 -33.93 -14.90 44.00
CA ASP A 132 -34.23 -13.99 45.14
C ASP A 132 -33.11 -13.39 46.00
N GLY A 133 -33.30 -12.12 46.42
CA GLY A 133 -32.42 -11.38 47.35
C GLY A 133 -32.36 -9.85 47.14
N THR A 134 -33.38 -9.09 47.55
CA THR A 134 -33.48 -7.62 47.33
C THR A 134 -32.75 -6.75 48.37
N ALA A 135 -32.12 -5.65 47.95
CA ALA A 135 -31.83 -4.47 48.81
C ALA A 135 -31.76 -3.15 47.99
N LYS A 136 -31.92 -1.99 48.64
CA LYS A 136 -31.92 -0.63 48.04
C LYS A 136 -30.81 0.27 48.64
N PRO A 137 -30.46 1.42 48.01
CA PRO A 137 -29.24 2.19 48.32
C PRO A 137 -29.34 3.17 49.49
N SER A 138 -28.18 3.66 49.95
CA SER A 138 -28.01 4.76 50.93
C SER A 138 -27.50 6.05 50.26
N SER A 139 -27.38 7.15 51.03
CA SER A 139 -27.46 8.52 50.50
C SER A 139 -26.42 9.52 51.05
N GLY A 140 -26.16 10.56 50.25
CA GLY A 140 -25.47 11.82 50.57
C GLY A 140 -25.43 12.67 49.29
N ALA A 141 -25.90 13.93 49.17
CA ALA A 141 -26.12 15.05 50.12
C ALA A 141 -24.80 15.67 50.62
N ARG A 142 -24.59 17.01 50.56
CA ARG A 142 -25.49 18.11 50.15
C ARG A 142 -24.72 19.43 49.84
N ASN A 143 -25.47 20.46 49.43
CA ASN A 143 -25.14 21.89 49.27
C ASN A 143 -24.46 22.25 47.93
N THR A 144 -24.90 23.20 47.09
CA THR A 144 -25.62 24.52 47.21
C THR A 144 -24.69 25.70 47.59
N GLU A 145 -24.90 26.95 47.14
CA GLU A 145 -26.09 27.58 46.52
C GLU A 145 -25.78 28.90 45.75
N ALA A 146 -26.79 29.44 45.03
CA ALA A 146 -27.04 30.88 44.74
C ALA A 146 -26.05 31.65 43.81
N THR A 147 -26.40 32.72 43.05
CA THR A 147 -27.64 33.41 42.55
C THR A 147 -27.16 34.47 41.52
N SER A 148 -27.89 34.99 40.53
CA SER A 148 -29.23 34.79 39.93
C SER A 148 -29.19 35.42 38.49
N ASP A 149 -30.18 35.99 37.76
CA ASP A 149 -31.59 36.38 38.00
C ASP A 149 -32.34 36.67 36.66
N ASN A 150 -33.60 37.15 36.76
CA ASN A 150 -34.39 37.86 35.74
C ASN A 150 -34.82 37.12 34.44
N SER A 151 -35.75 36.19 34.65
CA SER A 151 -37.02 36.04 33.90
C SER A 151 -37.78 37.39 33.73
N PRO A 152 -38.87 37.53 32.91
CA PRO A 152 -39.90 36.52 32.58
C PRO A 152 -40.43 36.63 31.10
N GLN A 153 -41.64 36.22 30.65
CA GLN A 153 -42.92 35.83 31.27
C GLN A 153 -43.76 34.84 30.41
N LEU A 154 -44.88 34.38 31.02
CA LEU A 154 -46.18 33.86 30.52
C LEU A 154 -46.52 34.04 29.01
N ALA A 155 -47.36 33.23 28.34
CA ALA A 155 -47.98 31.88 28.52
C ALA A 155 -48.67 31.54 27.15
N ASN A 156 -49.58 30.58 26.89
CA ASN A 156 -50.37 29.52 27.55
C ASN A 156 -50.88 28.57 26.39
N HIS A 157 -51.64 27.46 26.49
CA HIS A 157 -52.29 26.66 27.55
C HIS A 157 -52.52 25.19 27.05
N ASN A 158 -53.31 24.38 27.76
CA ASN A 158 -53.75 23.03 27.35
C ASN A 158 -54.92 23.02 26.35
N VAL A 159 -55.15 21.88 25.66
CA VAL A 159 -56.34 20.99 25.82
C VAL A 159 -56.33 19.82 24.80
N SER A 160 -56.65 18.61 25.26
CA SER A 160 -56.96 17.38 24.47
C SER A 160 -58.47 17.09 24.63
N PRO A 161 -59.17 16.24 23.82
CA PRO A 161 -59.07 14.77 24.05
C PRO A 161 -59.49 13.83 22.88
N ASP A 162 -59.52 12.52 23.19
CA ASP A 162 -60.50 11.49 22.74
C ASP A 162 -60.51 10.93 21.30
N ASP A 163 -60.81 9.63 21.05
CA ASP A 163 -60.91 8.41 21.90
C ASP A 163 -60.99 7.12 21.02
N LYS A 164 -60.80 5.94 21.63
CA LYS A 164 -61.15 4.55 21.23
C LYS A 164 -60.39 3.81 20.12
N GLY A 165 -60.15 2.52 20.39
CA GLY A 165 -60.29 1.47 19.37
C GLY A 165 -59.27 0.33 19.41
N SER A 166 -59.50 -0.71 20.22
CA SER A 166 -58.66 -1.93 20.23
C SER A 166 -59.27 -3.09 19.43
N ARG A 167 -58.43 -3.91 18.77
CA ARG A 167 -58.55 -5.38 18.77
C ARG A 167 -57.36 -6.13 18.14
N GLU A 168 -57.31 -7.41 18.45
CA GLU A 168 -56.16 -8.32 18.38
C GLU A 168 -56.17 -9.25 17.13
N ASN A 169 -55.11 -10.09 17.07
CA ASN A 169 -55.06 -11.48 16.58
C ASN A 169 -54.65 -11.81 15.13
N GLY A 170 -53.71 -12.76 15.02
CA GLY A 170 -53.80 -13.84 14.02
C GLY A 170 -52.69 -13.96 12.97
N LEU A 171 -51.60 -14.66 13.29
CA LEU A 171 -50.79 -15.38 12.29
C LEU A 171 -51.47 -16.74 11.96
N PRO A 172 -51.33 -17.24 10.72
CA PRO A 172 -50.42 -18.39 10.55
C PRO A 172 -49.61 -18.36 9.24
N SER A 173 -48.62 -19.26 9.14
CA SER A 173 -47.67 -19.37 8.03
C SER A 173 -47.87 -20.62 7.16
N VAL A 174 -47.73 -20.49 5.83
CA VAL A 174 -47.29 -21.59 4.95
C VAL A 174 -46.52 -21.06 3.73
N SER A 175 -45.56 -21.83 3.24
CA SER A 175 -44.87 -21.71 1.94
C SER A 175 -45.38 -22.84 1.01
N PRO A 176 -45.00 -22.98 -0.30
CA PRO A 176 -43.90 -22.31 -1.00
C PRO A 176 -44.15 -21.86 -2.48
N ALA A 177 -43.17 -21.10 -3.00
CA ALA A 177 -42.67 -21.03 -4.38
C ALA A 177 -43.62 -21.12 -5.61
N MET A 178 -43.68 -20.02 -6.40
CA MET A 178 -43.88 -20.11 -7.85
C MET A 178 -43.23 -18.93 -8.61
N SER A 179 -43.06 -19.09 -9.92
CA SER A 179 -42.31 -18.20 -10.82
C SER A 179 -42.82 -16.75 -10.84
N LEU A 180 -41.89 -15.78 -10.92
CA LEU A 180 -42.19 -14.42 -11.35
C LEU A 180 -42.47 -14.38 -12.86
N MET A 181 -43.20 -13.35 -13.29
CA MET A 181 -43.66 -13.13 -14.68
C MET A 181 -42.99 -11.87 -15.28
N PRO A 182 -42.98 -11.69 -16.62
CA PRO A 182 -42.14 -10.68 -17.28
C PRO A 182 -42.41 -9.18 -16.99
N ALA A 183 -43.41 -8.85 -16.17
CA ALA A 183 -43.85 -7.46 -15.95
C ALA A 183 -42.94 -6.63 -15.02
N GLU A 184 -42.10 -7.26 -14.20
CA GLU A 184 -41.26 -6.54 -13.23
C GLU A 184 -39.99 -5.92 -13.84
N ILE A 185 -39.56 -6.41 -15.01
CA ILE A 185 -38.37 -5.92 -15.73
C ILE A 185 -38.60 -4.49 -16.28
N GLU A 186 -39.82 -4.18 -16.71
CA GLU A 186 -40.14 -2.90 -17.35
C GLU A 186 -40.23 -1.74 -16.35
N THR A 187 -40.65 -2.00 -15.10
CA THR A 187 -40.67 -1.01 -14.02
C THR A 187 -39.27 -0.54 -13.62
N ILE A 188 -38.30 -1.47 -13.55
CA ILE A 188 -36.89 -1.13 -13.25
C ILE A 188 -36.31 -0.24 -14.36
N ALA A 189 -36.69 -0.49 -15.62
CA ALA A 189 -36.26 0.31 -16.77
C ALA A 189 -36.86 1.73 -16.84
N GLN A 190 -37.92 2.04 -16.07
CA GLN A 190 -38.51 3.38 -16.02
C GLN A 190 -37.97 4.25 -14.88
N VAL A 191 -37.64 3.69 -13.71
CA VAL A 191 -37.03 4.45 -12.60
C VAL A 191 -35.66 5.01 -12.99
N ALA A 192 -34.90 4.26 -13.81
CA ALA A 192 -33.61 4.68 -14.36
C ALA A 192 -33.67 5.81 -15.41
N ARG A 193 -34.79 6.54 -15.55
CA ARG A 193 -34.98 7.62 -16.55
C ARG A 193 -35.31 8.99 -15.96
N THR A 194 -35.28 9.15 -14.64
CA THR A 194 -35.54 10.43 -13.97
C THR A 194 -34.45 10.85 -12.98
N GLU A 195 -33.20 10.41 -13.21
CA GLU A 195 -32.05 11.02 -12.53
C GLU A 195 -31.63 12.33 -13.23
N LYS A 196 -31.44 13.35 -12.41
CA LYS A 196 -30.97 14.69 -12.75
C LYS A 196 -29.51 14.55 -13.21
N ALA A 197 -29.20 14.95 -14.44
CA ALA A 197 -27.99 14.53 -15.14
C ALA A 197 -26.70 14.68 -14.32
N ALA A 198 -25.97 13.57 -14.17
CA ALA A 198 -24.57 13.58 -13.77
C ALA A 198 -23.76 14.52 -14.69
N PRO A 199 -22.64 15.12 -14.21
CA PRO A 199 -21.84 16.02 -15.03
C PRO A 199 -21.48 15.35 -16.35
N SER A 200 -21.74 16.06 -17.45
CA SER A 200 -21.47 15.54 -18.79
C SER A 200 -19.96 15.37 -18.94
N PHE A 201 -19.50 14.12 -18.83
CA PHE A 201 -18.19 13.71 -19.28
C PHE A 201 -18.12 14.02 -20.78
N VAL A 202 -17.50 15.16 -21.12
CA VAL A 202 -17.09 15.45 -22.48
C VAL A 202 -16.12 14.33 -22.85
N GLU A 203 -16.54 13.46 -23.78
CA GLU A 203 -15.69 12.37 -24.25
C GLU A 203 -14.34 12.98 -24.65
N PRO A 204 -13.22 12.47 -24.08
CA PRO A 204 -11.92 13.00 -24.45
C PRO A 204 -11.76 12.76 -25.95
N ARG A 205 -11.30 13.77 -26.67
CA ARG A 205 -10.87 13.58 -28.07
C ARG A 205 -9.64 12.67 -28.06
N VAL A 206 -9.89 11.36 -28.12
CA VAL A 206 -8.91 10.35 -28.46
C VAL A 206 -8.23 10.85 -29.72
N ARG A 207 -6.93 11.17 -29.63
CA ARG A 207 -6.15 11.53 -30.82
C ARG A 207 -6.04 10.26 -31.65
N ASP A 208 -6.43 10.33 -32.92
CA ASP A 208 -6.58 9.15 -33.76
C ASP A 208 -5.27 8.37 -33.89
N SER A 209 -5.22 7.18 -33.29
CA SER A 209 -4.08 6.24 -33.17
C SER A 209 -2.84 6.75 -32.42
N LEU A 210 -2.23 5.86 -31.62
CA LEU A 210 -0.86 6.04 -31.15
C LEU A 210 0.10 5.98 -32.35
N LYS A 211 1.26 6.64 -32.24
CA LYS A 211 2.33 6.53 -33.24
C LYS A 211 2.93 5.12 -33.35
N LEU A 212 2.89 4.33 -32.27
CA LEU A 212 3.49 2.99 -32.18
C LEU A 212 2.46 1.92 -31.74
N ALA A 213 2.72 0.67 -32.13
CA ALA A 213 2.04 -0.51 -31.58
C ALA A 213 2.64 -0.96 -30.24
N ASP A 214 1.90 -1.76 -29.46
CA ASP A 214 2.36 -2.26 -28.15
C ASP A 214 3.68 -3.05 -28.26
N ASP A 215 3.78 -3.93 -29.26
CA ASP A 215 4.97 -4.74 -29.55
C ASP A 215 6.19 -3.89 -29.97
N GLU A 216 6.01 -2.59 -30.21
CA GLU A 216 7.08 -1.63 -30.50
C GLU A 216 7.50 -0.87 -29.23
N VAL A 217 6.53 -0.41 -28.42
CA VAL A 217 6.80 0.20 -27.11
C VAL A 217 7.48 -0.79 -26.15
N ILE A 218 7.02 -2.04 -26.10
CA ILE A 218 7.65 -3.11 -25.30
C ILE A 218 9.12 -3.32 -25.74
N ARG A 219 9.35 -3.37 -27.06
CA ARG A 219 10.69 -3.53 -27.65
C ARG A 219 11.58 -2.32 -27.40
N GLU A 220 11.01 -1.14 -27.23
CA GLU A 220 11.73 0.08 -26.84
C GLU A 220 12.25 -0.03 -25.40
N ILE A 221 11.40 -0.50 -24.46
CA ILE A 221 11.80 -0.85 -23.08
C ILE A 221 12.97 -1.84 -23.11
N ASP A 222 12.80 -2.96 -23.83
CA ASP A 222 13.80 -4.03 -23.91
C ASP A 222 15.15 -3.51 -24.44
N ASN A 223 15.13 -2.71 -25.52
CA ASN A 223 16.33 -2.13 -26.12
C ASN A 223 17.02 -1.11 -25.19
N ALA A 224 16.26 -0.26 -24.50
CA ALA A 224 16.81 0.76 -23.60
C ALA A 224 17.52 0.12 -22.39
N ILE A 225 16.85 -0.84 -21.73
CA ILE A 225 17.42 -1.56 -20.59
C ILE A 225 18.60 -2.44 -21.03
N ALA A 226 18.50 -3.13 -22.16
CA ALA A 226 19.63 -3.90 -22.70
C ALA A 226 20.85 -3.03 -23.06
N THR A 227 20.62 -1.77 -23.48
CA THR A 227 21.71 -0.81 -23.74
C THR A 227 22.44 -0.42 -22.45
N ALA A 228 21.71 -0.19 -21.34
CA ALA A 228 22.30 0.04 -20.04
C ALA A 228 23.15 -1.16 -19.54
N TRP A 229 22.66 -2.39 -19.74
CA TRP A 229 23.44 -3.61 -19.43
C TRP A 229 24.76 -3.68 -20.21
N GLN A 230 24.78 -3.30 -21.50
CA GLN A 230 26.03 -3.26 -22.28
C GLN A 230 27.00 -2.17 -21.80
N ALA A 231 26.50 -0.99 -21.42
CA ALA A 231 27.32 0.11 -20.91
C ALA A 231 28.06 -0.29 -19.61
N GLU A 232 27.30 -0.77 -18.63
CA GLU A 232 27.82 -1.21 -17.32
C GLU A 232 28.44 -2.61 -17.34
N LYS A 233 28.39 -3.32 -18.48
CA LYS A 233 28.92 -4.69 -18.70
C LYS A 233 28.31 -5.74 -17.78
N VAL A 234 27.09 -5.47 -17.31
CA VAL A 234 26.24 -6.38 -16.56
C VAL A 234 25.63 -7.40 -17.52
N LYS A 235 25.29 -8.59 -17.01
CA LYS A 235 24.48 -9.56 -17.75
C LYS A 235 23.17 -9.82 -17.01
N PRO A 236 22.02 -9.85 -17.70
CA PRO A 236 20.76 -10.19 -17.06
C PRO A 236 20.79 -11.61 -16.48
N SER A 237 20.03 -11.81 -15.40
CA SER A 237 19.68 -13.13 -14.91
C SER A 237 18.89 -13.91 -15.97
N PRO A 238 18.84 -15.26 -15.90
CA PRO A 238 18.00 -16.05 -16.80
C PRO A 238 16.52 -15.62 -16.74
N ALA A 239 15.80 -15.77 -17.85
CA ALA A 239 14.35 -15.55 -17.90
C ALA A 239 13.63 -16.36 -16.81
N ALA A 240 12.62 -15.75 -16.18
CA ALA A 240 11.78 -16.40 -15.19
C ALA A 240 11.07 -17.62 -15.81
N THR A 241 10.94 -18.69 -15.02
CA THR A 241 10.11 -19.83 -15.36
C THR A 241 8.65 -19.41 -15.56
N ASP A 242 7.90 -20.23 -16.28
CA ASP A 242 6.46 -20.05 -16.49
C ASP A 242 5.70 -19.82 -15.16
N ASN A 243 6.08 -20.54 -14.09
CA ASN A 243 5.41 -20.48 -12.79
C ASN A 243 5.80 -19.23 -11.98
N GLU A 244 7.08 -18.80 -12.00
CA GLU A 244 7.50 -17.52 -11.43
C GLU A 244 6.78 -16.35 -12.12
N PHE A 245 6.80 -16.31 -13.46
CA PHE A 245 6.13 -15.26 -14.24
C PHE A 245 4.61 -15.24 -13.98
N CYS A 246 3.97 -16.41 -13.92
CA CYS A 246 2.55 -16.52 -13.60
C CYS A 246 2.24 -15.96 -12.20
N ARG A 247 2.92 -16.43 -11.15
CA ARG A 247 2.73 -15.96 -9.77
C ARG A 247 2.83 -14.43 -9.67
N ARG A 248 3.92 -13.89 -10.19
CA ARG A 248 4.24 -12.46 -10.21
C ARG A 248 3.19 -11.64 -10.95
N THR A 249 2.75 -12.10 -12.13
CA THR A 249 1.72 -11.40 -12.92
C THR A 249 0.37 -11.33 -12.20
N TYR A 250 -0.07 -12.40 -11.54
CA TYR A 250 -1.30 -12.36 -10.73
C TYR A 250 -1.15 -11.46 -9.50
N LEU A 251 -0.01 -11.50 -8.81
CA LEU A 251 0.26 -10.64 -7.65
C LEU A 251 0.21 -9.15 -8.04
N GLN A 252 0.90 -8.77 -9.11
CA GLN A 252 1.05 -7.38 -9.53
C GLN A 252 -0.15 -6.83 -10.33
N LEU A 253 -1.01 -7.66 -10.92
CA LEU A 253 -2.20 -7.18 -11.65
C LEU A 253 -3.53 -7.36 -10.91
N LEU A 254 -3.69 -8.41 -10.10
CA LEU A 254 -4.94 -8.74 -9.40
C LEU A 254 -4.80 -8.73 -7.87
N GLY A 255 -3.62 -8.43 -7.34
CA GLY A 255 -3.42 -8.35 -5.90
C GLY A 255 -3.49 -9.70 -5.19
N ARG A 256 -3.20 -10.83 -5.85
CA ARG A 256 -3.22 -12.15 -5.22
C ARG A 256 -2.35 -13.18 -5.95
N ILE A 257 -2.03 -14.28 -5.30
CA ILE A 257 -1.49 -15.47 -5.97
C ILE A 257 -2.54 -16.12 -6.90
N PRO A 258 -2.13 -16.87 -7.94
CA PRO A 258 -3.04 -17.61 -8.81
C PRO A 258 -3.60 -18.87 -8.12
N THR A 259 -4.78 -19.34 -8.56
CA THR A 259 -5.30 -20.66 -8.20
C THR A 259 -4.58 -21.79 -8.95
N VAL A 260 -4.77 -23.04 -8.52
CA VAL A 260 -4.18 -24.21 -9.20
C VAL A 260 -4.75 -24.37 -10.62
N GLU A 261 -6.04 -24.08 -10.81
CA GLU A 261 -6.71 -24.09 -12.11
C GLU A 261 -6.15 -23.01 -13.06
N GLU A 262 -5.81 -21.84 -12.53
CA GLU A 262 -5.18 -20.74 -13.28
C GLU A 262 -3.75 -21.09 -13.71
N ILE A 263 -2.94 -21.63 -12.79
CA ILE A 263 -1.59 -22.14 -13.10
C ILE A 263 -1.67 -23.26 -14.14
N GLU A 264 -2.61 -24.19 -14.01
CA GLU A 264 -2.83 -25.25 -14.99
C GLU A 264 -3.28 -24.72 -16.35
N SER A 265 -4.17 -23.73 -16.38
CA SER A 265 -4.65 -23.09 -17.62
C SER A 265 -3.49 -22.44 -18.38
N TYR A 266 -2.67 -21.65 -17.67
CA TYR A 266 -1.44 -21.08 -18.21
C TYR A 266 -0.46 -22.17 -18.66
N ALA A 267 -0.22 -23.21 -17.85
CA ALA A 267 0.66 -24.33 -18.22
C ALA A 267 0.21 -25.08 -19.48
N LYS A 268 -1.10 -25.18 -19.73
CA LYS A 268 -1.67 -25.83 -20.93
C LYS A 268 -1.46 -25.01 -22.20
N HIS A 269 -1.29 -23.69 -22.12
CA HIS A 269 -1.03 -22.85 -23.28
C HIS A 269 0.42 -23.01 -23.78
N ARG A 270 0.56 -23.24 -25.10
CA ARG A 270 1.84 -23.54 -25.80
C ARG A 270 2.17 -22.57 -26.95
N GLY A 271 1.48 -21.44 -27.02
CA GLY A 271 1.78 -20.39 -28.01
C GLY A 271 3.13 -19.73 -27.75
N LYS A 272 3.72 -19.07 -28.77
CA LYS A 272 4.91 -18.22 -28.56
C LYS A 272 4.56 -16.95 -27.76
N ASN A 273 3.33 -16.48 -27.90
CA ASN A 273 2.70 -15.36 -27.22
C ASN A 273 2.18 -15.73 -25.80
N LYS A 274 2.77 -16.72 -25.13
CA LYS A 274 2.20 -17.30 -23.91
C LYS A 274 2.03 -16.30 -22.77
N ARG A 275 3.04 -15.45 -22.55
CA ARG A 275 3.02 -14.36 -21.56
C ARG A 275 2.01 -13.28 -21.95
N THR A 276 1.99 -12.89 -23.22
CA THR A 276 1.01 -11.98 -23.83
C THR A 276 -0.43 -12.43 -23.55
N TRP A 277 -0.75 -13.70 -23.82
CA TRP A 277 -2.05 -14.29 -23.53
C TRP A 277 -2.46 -14.18 -22.06
N LEU A 278 -1.53 -14.39 -21.12
CA LEU A 278 -1.84 -14.28 -19.69
C LEU A 278 -2.20 -12.84 -19.30
N VAL A 279 -1.45 -11.86 -19.82
CA VAL A 279 -1.69 -10.43 -19.56
C VAL A 279 -2.99 -9.96 -20.22
N ASP A 280 -3.28 -10.42 -21.44
CA ASP A 280 -4.55 -10.17 -22.13
C ASP A 280 -5.75 -10.78 -21.39
N GLU A 281 -5.63 -12.04 -20.95
CA GLU A 281 -6.66 -12.72 -20.16
C GLU A 281 -6.89 -12.01 -18.81
N ILE A 282 -5.85 -11.53 -18.14
CA ILE A 282 -6.00 -10.80 -16.86
C ILE A 282 -6.60 -9.40 -17.02
N LEU A 283 -6.13 -8.61 -18.00
CA LEU A 283 -6.55 -7.22 -18.16
C LEU A 283 -7.87 -7.07 -18.93
N GLY A 284 -8.18 -8.01 -19.83
CA GLY A 284 -9.31 -7.94 -20.77
C GLY A 284 -10.51 -8.82 -20.44
N ASN A 285 -10.36 -9.91 -19.66
CA ASN A 285 -11.47 -10.83 -19.39
C ASN A 285 -12.37 -10.34 -18.25
N GLU A 286 -13.68 -10.29 -18.50
CA GLU A 286 -14.70 -9.85 -17.53
C GLU A 286 -14.60 -10.58 -16.18
N LYS A 287 -14.20 -11.86 -16.19
CA LYS A 287 -14.07 -12.69 -14.98
C LYS A 287 -13.11 -12.11 -13.93
N TYR A 288 -12.14 -11.30 -14.34
CA TYR A 288 -11.17 -10.63 -13.45
C TYR A 288 -11.44 -9.15 -13.24
N GLN A 289 -12.37 -8.55 -13.98
CA GLN A 289 -12.56 -7.10 -14.04
C GLN A 289 -12.82 -6.49 -12.65
N ALA A 290 -13.57 -7.20 -11.80
CA ALA A 290 -13.88 -6.76 -10.43
C ALA A 290 -12.73 -7.00 -9.43
N GLU A 291 -11.92 -8.05 -9.60
CA GLU A 291 -10.71 -8.29 -8.79
C GLU A 291 -9.67 -7.21 -9.08
N PHE A 292 -9.40 -6.96 -10.37
CA PHE A 292 -8.57 -5.87 -10.86
C PHE A 292 -9.04 -4.52 -10.28
N ALA A 293 -10.32 -4.18 -10.45
CA ALA A 293 -10.87 -2.92 -9.96
C ALA A 293 -10.74 -2.76 -8.44
N SER A 294 -10.92 -3.84 -7.66
CA SER A 294 -10.80 -3.81 -6.20
C SER A 294 -9.36 -3.69 -5.69
N PHE A 295 -8.39 -4.31 -6.37
CA PHE A 295 -6.97 -4.18 -5.99
C PHE A 295 -6.44 -2.78 -6.33
N TRP A 296 -6.68 -2.32 -7.56
CA TRP A 296 -6.19 -1.02 -8.02
C TRP A 296 -6.89 0.15 -7.35
N SER A 297 -8.16 0.03 -6.95
CA SER A 297 -8.81 1.07 -6.15
C SER A 297 -8.24 1.18 -4.73
N ALA A 298 -7.98 0.05 -4.06
CA ALA A 298 -7.31 0.03 -2.76
C ALA A 298 -5.91 0.64 -2.84
N ARG A 299 -5.12 0.30 -3.88
CA ARG A 299 -3.82 0.92 -4.14
C ARG A 299 -3.93 2.43 -4.33
N PHE A 300 -4.83 2.90 -5.18
CA PHE A 300 -4.95 4.33 -5.46
C PHE A 300 -5.53 5.11 -4.27
N ALA A 301 -6.35 4.50 -3.41
CA ALA A 301 -6.73 5.09 -2.13
C ALA A 301 -5.52 5.23 -1.19
N ASN A 302 -4.61 4.24 -1.10
CA ASN A 302 -3.36 4.37 -0.33
C ASN A 302 -2.47 5.50 -0.87
N ILE A 303 -2.36 5.65 -2.19
CA ILE A 303 -1.59 6.72 -2.82
C ILE A 303 -2.23 8.09 -2.50
N LEU A 304 -3.55 8.23 -2.67
CA LEU A 304 -4.25 9.51 -2.59
C LEU A 304 -4.45 10.03 -1.16
N VAL A 305 -4.87 9.18 -0.23
CA VAL A 305 -5.27 9.56 1.14
C VAL A 305 -4.54 8.77 2.23
N GLY A 306 -3.46 8.09 1.86
CA GLY A 306 -2.63 7.35 2.80
C GLY A 306 -3.23 6.03 3.27
N ARG A 307 -2.47 5.31 4.09
CA ARG A 307 -2.89 4.02 4.68
C ARG A 307 -3.75 4.18 5.94
N ALA A 308 -3.74 5.36 6.55
CA ALA A 308 -4.59 5.72 7.69
C ALA A 308 -5.87 6.49 7.30
N GLY A 309 -5.92 7.14 6.13
CA GLY A 309 -7.07 7.94 5.70
C GLY A 309 -8.37 7.14 5.66
N GLY A 310 -9.38 7.63 6.39
CA GLY A 310 -10.70 7.01 6.52
C GLY A 310 -10.74 5.70 7.30
N MET A 311 -9.75 5.43 8.17
CA MET A 311 -9.71 4.24 9.04
C MET A 311 -10.21 4.49 10.48
N SER A 312 -10.68 5.71 10.80
CA SER A 312 -11.24 6.09 12.12
C SER A 312 -12.65 6.65 12.00
N ASP A 313 -13.48 6.41 13.02
CA ASP A 313 -14.90 6.82 13.07
C ASP A 313 -15.12 8.34 12.98
N ASP A 314 -14.08 9.13 13.28
CA ASP A 314 -14.06 10.60 13.24
C ASP A 314 -13.39 11.18 11.98
N SER A 315 -12.92 10.33 11.07
CA SER A 315 -12.22 10.76 9.86
C SER A 315 -13.15 11.51 8.91
N PRO A 316 -12.73 12.64 8.30
CA PRO A 316 -13.51 13.33 7.27
C PRO A 316 -13.57 12.56 5.93
N ILE A 317 -12.72 11.54 5.77
CA ILE A 317 -12.56 10.71 4.57
C ILE A 317 -13.48 9.48 4.68
N ASP A 318 -14.44 9.37 3.76
CA ASP A 318 -15.18 8.14 3.49
C ASP A 318 -14.35 7.25 2.55
N ARG A 319 -13.51 6.40 3.15
CA ARG A 319 -12.59 5.54 2.38
C ARG A 319 -13.33 4.57 1.45
N ALA A 320 -14.46 4.03 1.91
CA ALA A 320 -15.27 3.11 1.11
C ALA A 320 -15.87 3.81 -0.11
N ALA A 321 -16.35 5.05 0.02
CA ALA A 321 -16.82 5.85 -1.10
C ALA A 321 -15.71 6.13 -2.13
N LEU A 322 -14.50 6.49 -1.67
CA LEU A 322 -13.34 6.72 -2.54
C LEU A 322 -12.90 5.43 -3.27
N GLU A 323 -12.73 4.32 -2.56
CA GLU A 323 -12.35 3.03 -3.16
C GLU A 323 -13.42 2.51 -4.14
N ASN A 324 -14.71 2.78 -3.89
CA ASN A 324 -15.80 2.43 -4.84
C ASN A 324 -15.78 3.30 -6.10
N TYR A 325 -15.49 4.61 -5.97
CA TYR A 325 -15.32 5.52 -7.10
C TYR A 325 -14.13 5.09 -7.99
N LEU A 326 -12.96 4.87 -7.38
CA LEU A 326 -11.76 4.41 -8.07
C LEU A 326 -11.98 3.04 -8.73
N ALA A 327 -12.68 2.12 -8.07
CA ALA A 327 -13.03 0.83 -8.67
C ALA A 327 -13.90 1.00 -9.92
N SER A 328 -14.88 1.92 -9.89
CA SER A 328 -15.70 2.23 -11.07
C SER A 328 -14.85 2.80 -12.22
N ALA A 329 -13.84 3.62 -11.93
CA ALA A 329 -12.90 4.14 -12.92
C ALA A 329 -12.03 3.03 -13.54
N PHE A 330 -11.41 2.18 -12.72
CA PHE A 330 -10.60 1.05 -13.20
C PHE A 330 -11.43 -0.01 -13.96
N GLN A 331 -12.70 -0.23 -13.54
CA GLN A 331 -13.61 -1.14 -14.23
C GLN A 331 -13.93 -0.66 -15.66
N LYS A 332 -14.16 0.64 -15.83
CA LYS A 332 -14.46 1.31 -17.11
C LYS A 332 -13.23 1.62 -17.96
N ASN A 333 -12.02 1.44 -17.41
CA ASN A 333 -10.75 1.93 -17.94
C ASN A 333 -10.79 3.45 -18.23
N THR A 334 -11.36 4.24 -17.32
CA THR A 334 -11.42 5.71 -17.45
C THR A 334 -10.00 6.29 -17.59
N PRO A 335 -9.73 7.11 -18.63
CA PRO A 335 -8.46 7.83 -18.79
C PRO A 335 -7.99 8.51 -17.51
N TYR A 336 -6.73 8.24 -17.10
CA TYR A 336 -6.26 8.66 -15.78
C TYR A 336 -6.25 10.18 -15.59
N ASN A 337 -5.99 10.94 -16.65
CA ASN A 337 -6.11 12.40 -16.63
C ASN A 337 -7.52 12.90 -16.25
N LEU A 338 -8.58 12.19 -16.63
CA LEU A 338 -9.96 12.55 -16.25
C LEU A 338 -10.23 12.23 -14.78
N VAL A 339 -9.70 11.11 -14.28
CA VAL A 339 -9.79 10.75 -12.84
C VAL A 339 -9.08 11.79 -11.98
N VAL A 340 -7.87 12.20 -12.37
CA VAL A 340 -7.09 13.23 -11.66
C VAL A 340 -7.75 14.61 -11.75
N LYS A 341 -8.32 14.98 -12.90
CA LYS A 341 -9.09 16.22 -13.03
C LYS A 341 -10.32 16.23 -12.10
N ASP A 342 -11.08 15.15 -12.04
CA ASP A 342 -12.25 15.04 -11.17
C ASP A 342 -11.83 15.13 -9.68
N LEU A 343 -10.86 14.32 -9.23
CA LEU A 343 -10.28 14.40 -7.88
C LEU A 343 -9.82 15.81 -7.48
N LEU A 344 -9.18 16.55 -8.40
CA LEU A 344 -8.71 17.90 -8.13
C LEU A 344 -9.83 18.95 -8.11
N THR A 345 -10.89 18.80 -8.93
CA THR A 345 -11.98 19.79 -9.09
C THR A 345 -13.24 19.50 -8.28
N ALA A 346 -13.34 18.31 -7.68
CA ALA A 346 -14.53 17.84 -6.97
C ALA A 346 -15.05 18.83 -5.92
N THR A 347 -16.37 19.01 -5.89
CA THR A 347 -17.14 19.68 -4.81
C THR A 347 -18.27 18.76 -4.37
N GLY A 348 -18.77 18.95 -3.14
CA GLY A 348 -19.80 18.10 -2.54
C GLY A 348 -19.42 17.48 -1.19
N THR A 349 -20.27 16.61 -0.65
CA THR A 349 -20.00 15.83 0.58
C THR A 349 -19.21 14.56 0.30
N THR A 350 -18.36 14.17 1.24
CA THR A 350 -17.50 12.99 1.15
C THR A 350 -18.22 11.66 1.28
N SER A 351 -19.25 11.60 2.13
CA SER A 351 -20.03 10.37 2.38
C SER A 351 -21.40 10.36 1.68
N PRO A 352 -21.96 9.18 1.35
CA PRO A 352 -23.30 9.04 0.75
C PRO A 352 -24.44 9.69 1.56
N GLY A 353 -25.55 10.01 0.90
CA GLY A 353 -26.79 10.47 1.55
C GLY A 353 -27.01 11.98 1.59
N SER A 354 -26.45 12.73 0.64
CA SER A 354 -26.80 14.12 0.30
C SER A 354 -27.01 14.21 -1.22
N GLU A 355 -27.84 15.13 -1.74
CA GLU A 355 -27.86 15.43 -3.19
C GLU A 355 -26.47 15.89 -3.68
N SER A 356 -25.64 16.41 -2.78
CA SER A 356 -24.27 16.87 -3.07
C SER A 356 -23.19 15.79 -2.86
N PHE A 357 -23.54 14.50 -2.70
CA PHE A 357 -22.54 13.44 -2.53
C PHE A 357 -21.62 13.32 -3.74
N ASN A 358 -20.31 13.50 -3.52
CA ASN A 358 -19.29 13.35 -4.54
C ASN A 358 -18.06 12.62 -3.93
N PRO A 359 -17.84 11.33 -4.24
CA PRO A 359 -16.78 10.54 -3.63
C PRO A 359 -15.37 11.02 -4.00
N ALA A 360 -15.19 11.76 -5.10
CA ALA A 360 -13.89 12.30 -5.48
C ALA A 360 -13.39 13.41 -4.52
N THR A 361 -14.30 14.04 -3.76
CA THR A 361 -13.92 15.03 -2.72
C THR A 361 -13.07 14.45 -1.59
N ASN A 362 -13.10 13.13 -1.39
CA ASN A 362 -12.33 12.45 -0.35
C ASN A 362 -10.81 12.64 -0.46
N PHE A 363 -10.27 12.92 -1.65
CA PHE A 363 -8.86 13.24 -1.80
C PHE A 363 -8.46 14.53 -1.07
N LEU A 364 -9.22 15.62 -1.26
CA LEU A 364 -8.86 16.93 -0.72
C LEU A 364 -9.42 17.22 0.68
N VAL A 365 -10.38 16.43 1.19
CA VAL A 365 -11.17 16.80 2.39
C VAL A 365 -10.33 16.98 3.66
N SER A 366 -9.30 16.17 3.86
CA SER A 366 -8.37 16.26 5.00
C SER A 366 -7.25 17.28 4.77
N MET A 367 -7.09 17.74 3.53
CA MET A 367 -5.94 18.52 3.06
C MET A 367 -6.26 20.01 2.87
N ILE A 368 -7.55 20.37 2.75
CA ILE A 368 -8.04 21.75 2.79
C ILE A 368 -8.13 22.21 4.26
N ASP A 369 -6.97 22.38 4.88
CA ASP A 369 -6.82 23.05 6.16
C ASP A 369 -7.01 24.59 6.03
N GLY A 370 -6.63 25.37 7.05
CA GLY A 370 -6.74 26.83 7.02
C GLY A 370 -5.94 27.49 5.88
N ASP A 371 -4.80 26.90 5.52
CA ASP A 371 -3.85 27.37 4.51
C ASP A 371 -3.74 26.49 3.25
N ALA A 372 -4.29 25.27 3.27
CA ALA A 372 -4.23 24.26 2.19
C ALA A 372 -2.80 23.79 1.85
N LYS A 373 -1.92 23.77 2.86
CA LYS A 373 -0.50 23.37 2.71
C LYS A 373 -0.36 21.92 2.30
N LEU A 374 -1.06 21.03 3.01
CA LEU A 374 -1.04 19.59 2.70
C LEU A 374 -1.59 19.29 1.30
N ALA A 375 -2.65 19.99 0.88
CA ALA A 375 -3.19 19.87 -0.48
C ALA A 375 -2.18 20.28 -1.55
N THR A 376 -1.39 21.33 -1.27
CA THR A 376 -0.31 21.80 -2.14
C THR A 376 0.78 20.73 -2.27
N ALA A 377 1.30 20.26 -1.14
CA ALA A 377 2.35 19.24 -1.07
C ALA A 377 1.95 17.94 -1.76
N LYS A 378 0.85 17.31 -1.31
CA LYS A 378 0.42 16.00 -1.79
C LYS A 378 -0.03 16.02 -3.25
N THR A 379 -0.55 17.15 -3.76
CA THR A 379 -0.82 17.30 -5.21
C THR A 379 0.47 17.24 -6.04
N CYS A 380 1.54 17.90 -5.59
CA CYS A 380 2.82 17.92 -6.31
C CYS A 380 3.50 16.54 -6.29
N SER A 381 3.61 15.89 -5.12
CA SER A 381 4.23 14.57 -5.02
C SER A 381 3.38 13.44 -5.64
N THR A 382 2.05 13.54 -5.59
CA THR A 382 1.18 12.52 -6.20
C THR A 382 1.17 12.64 -7.72
N PHE A 383 0.92 13.83 -8.27
CA PHE A 383 0.63 13.98 -9.71
C PHE A 383 1.76 14.60 -10.53
N LEU A 384 2.76 15.25 -9.94
CA LEU A 384 3.90 15.82 -10.67
C LEU A 384 5.24 15.13 -10.31
N GLY A 385 5.25 14.29 -9.28
CA GLY A 385 6.46 13.62 -8.80
C GLY A 385 7.48 14.63 -8.26
N GLN A 386 7.02 15.72 -7.64
CA GLN A 386 7.87 16.81 -7.16
C GLN A 386 7.61 17.10 -5.67
N GLN A 387 8.65 16.96 -4.84
CA GLN A 387 8.59 17.26 -3.41
C GLN A 387 8.75 18.77 -3.12
N LEU A 388 7.65 19.51 -3.32
CA LEU A 388 7.62 20.98 -3.11
C LEU A 388 7.48 21.37 -1.62
N GLN A 389 7.13 20.45 -0.72
CA GLN A 389 6.82 20.75 0.69
C GLN A 389 7.99 21.34 1.48
N CYS A 390 9.22 20.95 1.16
CA CYS A 390 10.41 21.53 1.80
C CYS A 390 10.61 23.01 1.45
N ALA A 391 9.97 23.50 0.38
CA ALA A 391 9.97 24.91 0.00
C ALA A 391 8.92 25.77 0.73
N GLU A 392 8.10 25.22 1.64
CA GLU A 392 7.13 26.01 2.41
C GLU A 392 7.80 27.11 3.26
N CYS A 393 8.89 26.73 3.96
CA CYS A 393 9.53 27.54 5.00
C CYS A 393 10.77 28.30 4.52
N HIS A 394 11.47 27.80 3.50
CA HIS A 394 12.68 28.41 2.93
C HIS A 394 12.94 27.87 1.53
N ASN A 395 13.76 28.54 0.71
CA ASN A 395 14.18 28.01 -0.58
C ASN A 395 14.97 26.69 -0.37
N HIS A 396 14.70 25.67 -1.17
CA HIS A 396 15.29 24.33 -1.02
C HIS A 396 16.78 24.33 -1.45
N PRO A 397 17.69 23.71 -0.67
CA PRO A 397 19.14 23.91 -0.85
C PRO A 397 19.76 23.32 -2.13
N THR A 398 19.08 22.38 -2.82
CA THR A 398 19.68 21.62 -3.95
C THR A 398 18.80 21.51 -5.20
N SER A 399 17.49 21.25 -5.06
CA SER A 399 16.57 21.10 -6.21
C SER A 399 16.28 22.40 -6.96
N GLY A 400 16.52 23.57 -6.35
CA GLY A 400 16.19 24.87 -6.93
C GLY A 400 14.77 25.38 -6.70
N TRP A 401 13.95 24.69 -5.88
CA TRP A 401 12.62 25.19 -5.50
C TRP A 401 12.70 26.38 -4.54
N ASP A 402 12.27 27.55 -4.99
CA ASP A 402 12.20 28.76 -4.16
C ASP A 402 10.91 28.82 -3.33
N GLN A 403 10.96 29.48 -2.16
CA GLN A 403 9.79 29.59 -1.27
C GLN A 403 8.56 30.21 -1.95
N GLU A 404 8.81 31.12 -2.91
CA GLU A 404 7.76 31.77 -3.69
C GLU A 404 6.98 30.80 -4.60
N GLN A 405 7.60 29.70 -5.05
CA GLN A 405 6.94 28.69 -5.88
C GLN A 405 5.97 27.83 -5.08
N PHE A 406 6.31 27.42 -3.85
CA PHE A 406 5.37 26.73 -2.96
C PHE A 406 4.12 27.60 -2.73
N TRP A 407 4.29 28.86 -2.37
CA TRP A 407 3.16 29.75 -2.07
C TRP A 407 2.39 30.19 -3.32
N SER A 408 3.01 30.17 -4.51
CA SER A 408 2.32 30.38 -5.80
C SER A 408 1.48 29.16 -6.21
N MET A 409 1.98 27.95 -5.95
CA MET A 409 1.22 26.70 -6.14
C MET A 409 0.09 26.56 -5.10
N ASN A 410 0.35 26.95 -3.86
CA ASN A 410 -0.65 27.01 -2.79
C ASN A 410 -1.82 27.94 -3.15
N ALA A 411 -1.55 29.04 -3.86
CA ALA A 411 -2.56 30.02 -4.26
C ALA A 411 -3.70 29.46 -5.13
N PHE A 412 -3.51 28.31 -5.79
CA PHE A 412 -4.59 27.64 -6.52
C PHE A 412 -5.68 27.07 -5.60
N PHE A 413 -5.34 26.57 -4.40
CA PHE A 413 -6.28 25.94 -3.48
C PHE A 413 -7.05 26.93 -2.58
N ARG A 414 -6.69 28.21 -2.57
CA ARG A 414 -7.20 29.16 -1.57
C ARG A 414 -8.67 29.55 -1.73
N GLN A 415 -9.23 29.40 -2.93
CA GLN A 415 -10.68 29.49 -3.18
C GLN A 415 -11.46 28.33 -2.56
N THR A 416 -10.84 27.18 -2.34
CA THR A 416 -11.52 26.01 -1.78
C THR A 416 -11.65 26.11 -0.26
N LYS A 417 -12.81 25.71 0.27
CA LYS A 417 -13.13 25.72 1.71
C LYS A 417 -13.93 24.50 2.11
N LEU A 418 -13.67 24.01 3.32
CA LEU A 418 -14.57 23.10 4.01
C LEU A 418 -15.82 23.85 4.49
N ALA A 419 -16.98 23.24 4.32
CA ALA A 419 -18.26 23.71 4.81
C ALA A 419 -19.06 22.54 5.39
N LYS A 420 -20.16 22.85 6.10
CA LYS A 420 -21.21 21.85 6.34
C LYS A 420 -22.25 21.95 5.24
N ASP A 421 -22.62 20.82 4.66
CA ASP A 421 -23.81 20.70 3.84
C ASP A 421 -25.05 21.10 4.67
N ARG A 422 -25.99 21.79 4.02
CA ARG A 422 -27.19 22.34 4.67
C ARG A 422 -28.24 21.28 4.97
N GLU A 423 -28.26 20.19 4.20
CA GLU A 423 -29.30 19.16 4.31
C GLU A 423 -28.82 18.00 5.18
N SER A 424 -27.67 17.41 4.87
CA SER A 424 -27.12 16.28 5.64
C SER A 424 -26.31 16.69 6.88
N GLY A 425 -25.91 17.97 6.99
CA GLY A 425 -25.01 18.46 8.05
C GLY A 425 -23.56 17.96 7.97
N LYS A 426 -23.25 17.12 6.97
CA LYS A 426 -21.93 16.50 6.75
C LYS A 426 -20.91 17.51 6.25
N LEU A 427 -19.63 17.14 6.35
CA LEU A 427 -18.54 17.93 5.79
C LEU A 427 -18.59 17.90 4.25
N ALA A 428 -18.36 19.05 3.63
CA ALA A 428 -18.39 19.23 2.18
C ALA A 428 -17.26 20.15 1.70
N ILE A 429 -16.72 19.86 0.52
CA ILE A 429 -15.82 20.76 -0.21
C ILE A 429 -16.68 21.71 -1.06
N VAL A 430 -16.47 23.01 -0.87
CA VAL A 430 -17.08 24.07 -1.70
C VAL A 430 -16.04 25.13 -2.05
N ASP A 431 -16.05 25.63 -3.28
CA ASP A 431 -15.25 26.80 -3.65
C ASP A 431 -15.99 28.10 -3.31
N ARG A 432 -15.24 29.12 -2.90
CA ARG A 432 -15.70 30.47 -2.56
C ARG A 432 -14.69 31.52 -3.04
N ASP A 433 -15.17 32.74 -3.25
CA ASP A 433 -14.29 33.88 -3.54
C ASP A 433 -13.25 34.05 -2.41
N PHE A 434 -11.98 34.10 -2.78
CA PHE A 434 -10.84 34.31 -1.87
C PHE A 434 -10.24 35.69 -2.13
N VAL A 435 -10.88 36.72 -1.59
CA VAL A 435 -10.43 38.12 -1.68
C VAL A 435 -10.12 38.62 -0.27
N GLN A 436 -8.86 38.97 -0.01
CA GLN A 436 -8.43 39.44 1.33
C GLN A 436 -8.61 40.95 1.51
N ASN A 437 -8.43 41.72 0.43
CA ASN A 437 -8.38 43.17 0.45
C ASN A 437 -9.60 43.78 -0.28
N GLN A 438 -10.35 44.68 0.37
CA GLN A 438 -11.51 45.33 -0.28
C GLN A 438 -11.14 46.31 -1.41
N ALA A 439 -9.86 46.68 -1.53
CA ALA A 439 -9.36 47.56 -2.60
C ALA A 439 -8.82 46.81 -3.83
N SER A 440 -8.88 45.47 -3.83
CA SER A 440 -8.26 44.60 -4.84
C SER A 440 -9.15 43.38 -5.08
N ASP A 441 -9.46 43.08 -6.34
CA ASP A 441 -10.15 41.81 -6.67
C ASP A 441 -9.19 40.61 -6.68
N ALA A 442 -7.90 40.83 -6.43
CA ALA A 442 -6.90 39.76 -6.35
C ALA A 442 -7.07 38.91 -5.08
N GLY A 443 -6.76 37.62 -5.22
CA GLY A 443 -6.67 36.71 -4.09
C GLY A 443 -5.22 36.54 -3.69
N GLU A 444 -4.70 37.55 -2.98
CA GLU A 444 -3.32 37.59 -2.50
C GLU A 444 -3.05 36.44 -1.52
N VAL A 445 -1.86 35.81 -1.60
CA VAL A 445 -1.41 34.82 -0.59
C VAL A 445 -0.19 35.38 0.13
N TYR A 446 -0.35 35.72 1.40
CA TYR A 446 0.75 36.23 2.23
C TYR A 446 1.54 35.09 2.87
N TYR A 447 2.87 35.20 2.85
CA TYR A 447 3.76 34.25 3.50
C TYR A 447 4.97 34.98 4.11
N GLU A 448 5.55 34.43 5.16
CA GLU A 448 6.70 35.00 5.87
C GLU A 448 7.99 34.30 5.44
N GLN A 449 9.02 35.07 5.12
CA GLN A 449 10.37 34.55 4.86
C GLN A 449 11.16 34.42 6.17
N PRO A 450 12.21 33.56 6.25
CA PRO A 450 13.02 33.35 7.46
C PRO A 450 13.70 34.59 8.10
N ASN A 451 13.63 35.75 7.45
CA ASN A 451 14.13 37.04 7.93
C ASN A 451 13.02 37.96 8.50
N GLY A 452 11.77 37.48 8.60
CA GLY A 452 10.60 38.25 9.05
C GLY A 452 9.96 39.13 7.96
N LEU A 453 10.38 39.01 6.70
CA LEU A 453 9.76 39.74 5.59
C LEU A 453 8.50 39.01 5.12
N VAL A 454 7.35 39.67 5.23
CA VAL A 454 6.11 39.20 4.60
C VAL A 454 6.15 39.51 3.10
N LYS A 455 5.98 38.46 2.28
CA LYS A 455 5.82 38.54 0.83
C LYS A 455 4.37 38.20 0.43
N VAL A 456 4.05 38.45 -0.85
CA VAL A 456 2.81 38.01 -1.50
C VAL A 456 3.13 37.06 -2.66
N ALA A 457 2.37 35.98 -2.78
CA ALA A 457 2.33 35.07 -3.91
C ALA A 457 0.98 35.16 -4.65
N TYR A 458 1.00 34.75 -5.91
CA TYR A 458 -0.13 34.72 -6.85
C TYR A 458 -0.14 33.38 -7.58
N PRO A 459 -1.29 32.89 -8.07
CA PRO A 459 -1.38 31.56 -8.67
C PRO A 459 -0.49 31.42 -9.91
N ALA A 460 0.55 30.61 -9.77
CA ALA A 460 1.47 30.21 -10.82
C ALA A 460 1.90 28.76 -10.59
N PHE A 461 1.98 28.01 -11.69
CA PHE A 461 2.32 26.59 -11.71
C PHE A 461 3.83 26.37 -11.53
N VAL A 462 4.25 25.11 -11.37
CA VAL A 462 5.64 24.75 -11.03
C VAL A 462 6.67 25.20 -12.09
N ASP A 463 6.24 25.26 -13.35
CA ASP A 463 7.00 25.78 -14.51
C ASP A 463 7.04 27.33 -14.59
N GLY A 464 6.32 28.03 -13.71
CA GLY A 464 6.14 29.48 -13.71
C GLY A 464 4.95 30.00 -14.53
N THR A 465 4.13 29.13 -15.14
CA THR A 465 2.93 29.51 -15.90
C THR A 465 1.90 30.17 -14.99
N LYS A 466 1.55 31.42 -15.29
CA LYS A 466 0.69 32.27 -14.43
C LYS A 466 -0.74 32.35 -14.96
N ILE A 467 -1.71 32.25 -14.06
CA ILE A 467 -3.14 32.49 -14.36
C ILE A 467 -3.58 33.85 -13.79
N PRO A 468 -4.80 34.35 -14.08
CA PRO A 468 -5.28 35.62 -13.51
C PRO A 468 -5.20 35.65 -11.98
N ALA A 469 -4.68 36.76 -11.43
CA ALA A 469 -4.50 36.94 -10.00
C ALA A 469 -5.80 37.09 -9.19
N SER A 470 -6.97 37.14 -9.85
CA SER A 470 -8.27 37.33 -9.20
C SER A 470 -8.54 36.26 -8.13
N GLY A 471 -9.19 36.68 -7.05
CA GLY A 471 -9.72 35.81 -6.01
C GLY A 471 -11.14 35.33 -6.31
N LYS A 472 -11.81 35.90 -7.32
CA LYS A 472 -13.24 35.68 -7.58
C LYS A 472 -13.47 34.55 -8.58
N ILE A 473 -14.30 33.57 -8.20
CA ILE A 473 -14.57 32.36 -9.00
C ILE A 473 -15.22 32.72 -10.34
N ARG A 474 -16.07 33.75 -10.36
CA ARG A 474 -16.68 34.30 -11.59
C ARG A 474 -15.70 34.98 -12.57
N GLU A 475 -14.41 35.02 -12.24
CA GLU A 475 -13.33 35.55 -13.09
C GLU A 475 -12.25 34.49 -13.35
N VAL A 476 -11.92 33.69 -12.33
CA VAL A 476 -11.06 32.52 -12.45
C VAL A 476 -11.40 31.50 -11.37
N ASP A 477 -11.65 30.25 -11.79
CA ASP A 477 -11.67 29.10 -10.89
C ASP A 477 -10.25 28.50 -10.90
N ARG A 478 -9.45 28.87 -9.91
CA ARG A 478 -8.03 28.52 -9.86
C ARG A 478 -7.82 27.00 -9.77
N ARG A 479 -8.76 26.26 -9.17
CA ARG A 479 -8.63 24.82 -8.98
C ARG A 479 -8.93 24.04 -10.26
N HIS A 480 -9.88 24.52 -11.06
CA HIS A 480 -10.11 24.02 -12.43
C HIS A 480 -8.96 24.38 -13.39
N GLU A 481 -8.34 25.55 -13.24
CA GLU A 481 -7.12 25.88 -13.99
C GLU A 481 -5.92 25.00 -13.57
N LEU A 482 -5.68 24.80 -12.27
CA LEU A 482 -4.64 23.89 -11.78
C LEU A 482 -4.82 22.47 -12.32
N ALA A 483 -6.04 21.94 -12.29
CA ALA A 483 -6.33 20.60 -12.82
C ALA A 483 -6.04 20.50 -14.34
N GLN A 484 -6.24 21.57 -15.10
CA GLN A 484 -5.85 21.64 -16.51
C GLN A 484 -4.33 21.75 -16.70
N LEU A 485 -3.64 22.52 -15.86
CA LEU A 485 -2.18 22.68 -15.93
C LEU A 485 -1.46 21.36 -15.61
N ILE A 486 -1.91 20.62 -14.59
CA ILE A 486 -1.36 19.30 -14.25
C ILE A 486 -1.52 18.32 -15.41
N VAL A 487 -2.74 18.10 -15.93
CA VAL A 487 -2.96 17.06 -16.96
C VAL A 487 -2.40 17.38 -18.35
N ASN A 488 -1.92 18.61 -18.58
CA ASN A 488 -1.21 19.02 -19.79
C ASN A 488 0.30 19.22 -19.57
N SER A 489 0.82 18.98 -18.37
CA SER A 489 2.26 19.06 -18.06
C SER A 489 3.02 17.83 -18.55
N ASP A 490 4.30 18.00 -18.88
CA ASP A 490 5.20 16.88 -19.20
C ASP A 490 5.53 16.03 -17.96
N ASP A 491 5.42 16.60 -16.75
CA ASP A 491 5.69 15.91 -15.48
C ASP A 491 4.60 14.89 -15.12
N PHE A 492 3.33 15.19 -15.38
CA PHE A 492 2.20 14.32 -15.04
C PHE A 492 2.30 12.88 -15.60
N PRO A 493 2.54 12.65 -16.91
CA PRO A 493 2.75 11.30 -17.42
C PRO A 493 4.05 10.67 -16.89
N LYS A 494 5.13 11.44 -16.68
CA LYS A 494 6.40 10.92 -16.14
C LYS A 494 6.25 10.43 -14.70
N ALA A 495 5.63 11.22 -13.82
CA ALA A 495 5.35 10.83 -12.44
C ALA A 495 4.44 9.59 -12.36
N THR A 496 3.45 9.50 -13.25
CA THR A 496 2.58 8.32 -13.37
C THR A 496 3.39 7.09 -13.81
N VAL A 497 4.20 7.19 -14.86
CA VAL A 497 5.06 6.09 -15.34
C VAL A 497 6.06 5.67 -14.26
N ASN A 498 6.69 6.61 -13.55
CA ASN A 498 7.66 6.32 -12.49
C ASN A 498 7.03 5.55 -11.31
N ARG A 499 5.85 5.97 -10.83
CA ARG A 499 5.12 5.27 -9.76
C ARG A 499 4.59 3.91 -10.20
N MET A 500 4.16 3.77 -11.45
CA MET A 500 3.75 2.48 -12.01
C MET A 500 4.94 1.52 -12.20
N TRP A 501 6.09 2.02 -12.64
CA TRP A 501 7.33 1.24 -12.73
C TRP A 501 7.80 0.78 -11.35
N GLN A 502 7.78 1.66 -10.35
CA GLN A 502 8.06 1.33 -8.95
C GLN A 502 7.14 0.24 -8.41
N HIS A 503 5.83 0.27 -8.73
CA HIS A 503 4.93 -0.81 -8.34
C HIS A 503 5.38 -2.16 -8.90
N PHE A 504 5.68 -2.24 -10.20
CA PHE A 504 6.02 -3.51 -10.87
C PHE A 504 7.43 -4.02 -10.56
N PHE A 505 8.43 -3.15 -10.34
CA PHE A 505 9.81 -3.56 -10.06
C PHE A 505 10.23 -3.44 -8.59
N GLY A 506 9.44 -2.77 -7.74
CA GLY A 506 9.80 -2.42 -6.36
C GLY A 506 10.54 -1.08 -6.23
N VAL A 507 11.24 -0.64 -7.28
CA VAL A 507 11.94 0.66 -7.35
C VAL A 507 11.62 1.40 -8.64
N GLY A 508 11.54 2.72 -8.58
CA GLY A 508 11.29 3.57 -9.74
C GLY A 508 12.56 3.81 -10.56
N PHE A 509 12.46 4.70 -11.55
CA PHE A 509 13.65 5.26 -12.19
C PHE A 509 14.37 6.23 -11.24
N THR A 510 13.64 6.96 -10.40
CA THR A 510 14.17 7.73 -9.25
C THR A 510 13.86 7.04 -7.92
N GLN A 511 14.62 7.40 -6.89
CA GLN A 511 14.34 7.06 -5.49
C GLN A 511 14.60 8.31 -4.62
N PRO A 512 13.61 8.89 -3.91
CA PRO A 512 12.18 8.58 -3.89
C PRO A 512 11.50 8.63 -5.27
N VAL A 513 10.32 8.01 -5.36
CA VAL A 513 9.51 7.93 -6.59
C VAL A 513 8.80 9.25 -6.94
N ASP A 514 8.65 10.11 -5.93
CA ASP A 514 7.93 11.38 -5.96
C ASP A 514 8.84 12.61 -5.76
N ASP A 515 10.16 12.39 -5.76
CA ASP A 515 11.20 13.43 -5.77
C ASP A 515 12.00 13.34 -7.08
N MET A 516 11.39 13.79 -8.17
CA MET A 516 12.00 13.84 -9.50
C MET A 516 12.57 15.23 -9.77
N GLY A 517 13.78 15.29 -10.32
CA GLY A 517 14.38 16.56 -10.76
C GLY A 517 15.88 16.46 -11.06
N PRO A 518 16.53 17.58 -11.42
CA PRO A 518 17.97 17.60 -11.73
C PRO A 518 18.88 17.17 -10.56
N HIS A 519 18.38 17.25 -9.32
CA HIS A 519 19.05 16.80 -8.10
C HIS A 519 18.91 15.29 -7.85
N ASN A 520 17.89 14.65 -8.43
CA ASN A 520 17.62 13.21 -8.33
C ASN A 520 17.33 12.64 -9.73
N PRO A 521 18.36 12.45 -10.57
CA PRO A 521 18.19 12.05 -11.96
C PRO A 521 17.68 10.61 -12.08
N ALA A 522 16.73 10.39 -12.99
CA ALA A 522 16.23 9.07 -13.34
C ALA A 522 17.36 8.16 -13.87
N SER A 523 17.35 6.87 -13.48
CA SER A 523 18.37 5.90 -13.92
C SER A 523 18.36 5.63 -15.43
N HIS A 524 17.20 5.77 -16.07
CA HIS A 524 17.02 5.61 -17.52
C HIS A 524 16.14 6.77 -18.05
N PRO A 525 16.70 7.99 -18.19
CA PRO A 525 15.91 9.19 -18.42
C PRO A 525 15.19 9.20 -19.78
N GLU A 526 15.88 8.77 -20.85
CA GLU A 526 15.28 8.66 -22.20
C GLU A 526 14.11 7.66 -22.23
N LEU A 527 14.21 6.56 -21.48
CA LEU A 527 13.14 5.56 -21.39
C LEU A 527 11.93 6.10 -20.62
N LEU A 528 12.14 6.81 -19.51
CA LEU A 528 11.07 7.45 -18.75
C LEU A 528 10.35 8.51 -19.58
N ASP A 529 11.10 9.36 -20.28
CA ASP A 529 10.54 10.42 -21.14
C ASP A 529 9.73 9.83 -22.30
N ASN A 530 10.24 8.81 -22.99
CA ASN A 530 9.53 8.18 -24.09
C ASN A 530 8.28 7.41 -23.61
N LEU A 531 8.36 6.67 -22.50
CA LEU A 531 7.20 6.00 -21.91
C LEU A 531 6.12 6.99 -21.46
N ALA A 532 6.51 8.16 -20.97
CA ALA A 532 5.58 9.23 -20.63
C ALA A 532 4.86 9.78 -21.88
N VAL A 533 5.58 9.99 -23.00
CA VAL A 533 4.96 10.35 -24.28
C VAL A 533 4.01 9.26 -24.76
N HIS A 534 4.42 7.98 -24.74
CA HIS A 534 3.56 6.86 -25.16
C HIS A 534 2.29 6.74 -24.29
N PHE A 535 2.41 6.95 -22.98
CA PHE A 535 1.29 6.95 -22.04
C PHE A 535 0.33 8.13 -22.25
N ALA A 536 0.83 9.33 -22.56
CA ALA A 536 -0.02 10.45 -22.94
C ALA A 536 -0.71 10.22 -24.31
N GLU A 537 0.00 9.66 -25.29
CA GLU A 537 -0.56 9.33 -26.61
C GLU A 537 -1.55 8.17 -26.58
N SER A 538 -1.48 7.27 -25.60
CA SER A 538 -2.50 6.24 -25.40
C SER A 538 -3.83 6.78 -24.89
N GLY A 539 -3.90 8.08 -24.54
CA GLY A 539 -5.03 8.66 -23.83
C GLY A 539 -5.00 8.35 -22.34
N PHE A 540 -3.81 8.20 -21.73
CA PHE A 540 -3.62 7.88 -20.31
C PHE A 540 -4.27 6.54 -19.91
N ASP A 541 -4.15 5.53 -20.77
CA ASP A 541 -4.65 4.16 -20.53
C ASP A 541 -3.76 3.41 -19.54
N MET A 542 -4.25 3.26 -18.31
CA MET A 542 -3.55 2.59 -17.22
C MET A 542 -3.32 1.09 -17.50
N LYS A 543 -4.31 0.37 -18.04
CA LYS A 543 -4.16 -1.05 -18.38
C LYS A 543 -3.10 -1.25 -19.45
N ARG A 544 -3.01 -0.33 -20.42
CA ARG A 544 -2.02 -0.38 -21.48
C ARG A 544 -0.60 -0.10 -20.98
N LEU A 545 -0.42 0.85 -20.06
CA LEU A 545 0.86 1.06 -19.37
C LEU A 545 1.29 -0.17 -18.56
N MET A 546 0.37 -0.77 -17.80
CA MET A 546 0.62 -2.04 -17.08
C MET A 546 1.06 -3.16 -18.04
N ARG A 547 0.38 -3.29 -19.18
CA ARG A 547 0.71 -4.27 -20.22
C ARG A 547 2.13 -4.13 -20.74
N TRP A 548 2.56 -2.90 -21.09
CA TRP A 548 3.90 -2.67 -21.63
C TRP A 548 4.98 -3.06 -20.62
N ILE A 549 4.81 -2.70 -19.35
CA ILE A 549 5.76 -3.02 -18.28
C ILE A 549 5.82 -4.55 -18.06
N VAL A 550 4.67 -5.20 -17.88
CA VAL A 550 4.58 -6.64 -17.54
C VAL A 550 5.03 -7.57 -18.69
N LEU A 551 5.02 -7.10 -19.94
CA LEU A 551 5.49 -7.87 -21.09
C LEU A 551 6.96 -7.64 -21.48
N SER A 552 7.65 -6.68 -20.83
CA SER A 552 9.07 -6.44 -21.06
C SER A 552 9.98 -7.61 -20.64
N GLU A 553 11.12 -7.77 -21.33
CA GLU A 553 12.18 -8.70 -20.96
C GLU A 553 12.67 -8.50 -19.51
N PRO A 554 13.03 -7.28 -19.03
CA PRO A 554 13.45 -7.06 -17.63
C PRO A 554 12.39 -7.50 -16.60
N TYR A 555 11.11 -7.21 -16.80
CA TYR A 555 10.05 -7.69 -15.89
C TYR A 555 9.94 -9.21 -15.90
N ALA A 556 10.36 -9.88 -16.98
CA ALA A 556 10.25 -11.32 -17.16
C ALA A 556 11.54 -12.12 -16.87
N LEU A 557 12.53 -11.51 -16.19
CA LEU A 557 13.73 -12.16 -15.65
C LEU A 557 13.45 -12.86 -14.30
N SER A 558 14.22 -13.89 -13.95
CA SER A 558 14.21 -14.45 -12.59
C SER A 558 14.85 -13.47 -11.61
N SER A 559 14.42 -13.47 -10.35
CA SER A 559 15.03 -12.67 -9.28
C SER A 559 16.37 -13.20 -8.79
N ARG A 560 16.71 -14.45 -9.12
CA ARG A 560 17.98 -15.11 -8.76
C ARG A 560 19.16 -14.32 -9.32
N GLN A 561 19.90 -13.65 -8.45
CA GLN A 561 21.12 -12.92 -8.81
C GLN A 561 22.24 -13.88 -9.27
N ILE A 562 23.14 -13.39 -10.11
CA ILE A 562 24.30 -14.10 -10.65
C ILE A 562 25.56 -13.24 -10.50
N ASP A 563 26.75 -13.85 -10.54
CA ASP A 563 28.04 -13.13 -10.44
C ASP A 563 28.17 -11.94 -11.42
N ALA A 564 27.46 -11.97 -12.55
CA ALA A 564 27.47 -10.97 -13.60
C ALA A 564 26.43 -9.83 -13.45
N ASN A 565 25.58 -9.85 -12.41
CA ASN A 565 24.72 -8.72 -12.00
C ASN A 565 24.83 -8.41 -10.50
N LEU A 566 26.02 -8.61 -9.92
CA LEU A 566 26.39 -8.12 -8.59
C LEU A 566 26.55 -6.58 -8.51
N ALA A 567 26.51 -5.88 -9.66
CA ALA A 567 26.48 -4.42 -9.76
C ALA A 567 25.06 -3.86 -9.98
N ASP A 568 24.04 -4.73 -10.06
CA ASP A 568 22.63 -4.35 -10.09
C ASP A 568 22.08 -4.34 -8.65
N ASP A 569 22.32 -3.20 -8.00
CA ASP A 569 22.16 -2.96 -6.56
C ASP A 569 21.28 -1.70 -6.36
N PRO A 570 19.95 -1.83 -6.30
CA PRO A 570 19.05 -0.69 -6.13
C PRO A 570 19.19 -0.02 -4.76
N ASP A 571 19.66 -0.72 -3.72
CA ASP A 571 19.92 -0.15 -2.39
C ASP A 571 21.13 0.79 -2.41
N ALA A 572 22.06 0.57 -3.35
CA ALA A 572 23.16 1.48 -3.67
C ALA A 572 22.80 2.56 -4.72
N GLY A 573 21.53 2.66 -5.12
CA GLY A 573 21.06 3.56 -6.18
C GLY A 573 21.45 3.12 -7.60
N GLN A 574 21.82 1.84 -7.79
CA GLN A 574 22.24 1.27 -9.07
C GLN A 574 21.16 0.34 -9.65
N GLN A 575 19.92 0.83 -9.78
CA GLN A 575 18.84 0.08 -10.43
C GLN A 575 19.06 -0.07 -11.95
N LEU A 576 19.62 -1.22 -12.37
CA LEU A 576 19.87 -1.59 -13.77
C LEU A 576 18.84 -2.60 -14.31
N PHE A 577 17.90 -3.05 -13.49
CA PHE A 577 16.83 -4.00 -13.82
C PHE A 577 17.32 -5.30 -14.48
N ALA A 578 18.56 -5.73 -14.17
CA ALA A 578 19.20 -6.92 -14.73
C ALA A 578 18.75 -8.23 -14.04
N ARG A 579 17.81 -8.14 -13.11
CA ARG A 579 17.04 -9.24 -12.50
C ARG A 579 15.72 -8.66 -12.00
N TYR A 580 14.78 -9.53 -11.64
CA TYR A 580 13.64 -9.06 -10.85
C TYR A 580 14.07 -8.78 -9.41
N TYR A 581 13.68 -7.65 -8.83
CA TYR A 581 13.95 -7.38 -7.42
C TYR A 581 12.87 -8.06 -6.58
N ALA A 582 13.23 -9.22 -6.02
CA ALA A 582 12.36 -9.95 -5.11
C ALA A 582 12.05 -9.07 -3.89
N ARG A 583 10.75 -8.90 -3.60
CA ARG A 583 10.23 -8.07 -2.51
C ARG A 583 9.12 -8.79 -1.79
N GLN A 584 8.79 -8.33 -0.58
CA GLN A 584 7.63 -8.88 0.11
C GLN A 584 6.34 -8.43 -0.55
N MET A 585 5.34 -9.31 -0.50
CA MET A 585 3.97 -9.00 -0.90
C MET A 585 3.42 -7.84 -0.05
N GLU A 586 2.69 -6.95 -0.68
CA GLU A 586 1.98 -5.87 0.01
C GLU A 586 0.91 -6.44 0.96
N ALA A 587 0.54 -5.68 1.99
CA ALA A 587 -0.47 -6.13 2.96
C ALA A 587 -1.81 -6.50 2.28
N GLU A 588 -2.24 -5.73 1.27
CA GLU A 588 -3.36 -6.06 0.39
C GLU A 588 -3.17 -7.39 -0.35
N GLN A 589 -2.00 -7.60 -0.97
CA GLN A 589 -1.68 -8.83 -1.71
C GLN A 589 -1.74 -10.08 -0.82
N LEU A 590 -1.23 -9.96 0.40
CA LEU A 590 -1.23 -11.03 1.40
C LEU A 590 -2.63 -11.32 1.94
N PHE A 591 -3.41 -10.28 2.21
CA PHE A 591 -4.81 -10.38 2.63
C PHE A 591 -5.66 -11.13 1.60
N HIS A 592 -5.65 -10.69 0.33
CA HIS A 592 -6.46 -11.30 -0.72
C HIS A 592 -6.02 -12.74 -1.02
N SER A 593 -4.71 -13.01 -1.02
CA SER A 593 -4.17 -14.38 -1.18
C SER A 593 -4.64 -15.31 -0.06
N LEU A 594 -4.46 -14.93 1.21
CA LEU A 594 -4.91 -15.75 2.33
C LEU A 594 -6.45 -15.89 2.37
N GLN A 595 -7.21 -14.85 2.01
CA GLN A 595 -8.68 -14.94 2.00
C GLN A 595 -9.19 -15.85 0.87
N MET A 596 -8.56 -15.83 -0.31
CA MET A 596 -8.85 -16.76 -1.41
C MET A 596 -8.65 -18.22 -0.95
N LEU A 597 -7.54 -18.49 -0.27
CA LEU A 597 -7.22 -19.82 0.26
C LEU A 597 -8.16 -20.27 1.39
N ALA A 598 -8.55 -19.34 2.26
CA ALA A 598 -9.42 -19.59 3.42
C ALA A 598 -10.90 -19.82 3.07
N LYS A 599 -11.37 -19.31 1.93
CA LYS A 599 -12.81 -19.15 1.67
C LYS A 599 -13.59 -20.45 1.85
N ASN A 600 -14.47 -20.45 2.85
CA ASN A 600 -15.33 -21.58 3.17
C ASN A 600 -16.65 -21.42 2.40
N PRO A 601 -17.16 -22.45 1.69
CA PRO A 601 -18.38 -22.37 0.87
C PRO A 601 -19.68 -22.07 1.65
N SER A 602 -19.58 -21.85 2.97
CA SER A 602 -20.68 -21.37 3.82
C SER A 602 -20.85 -19.83 3.82
N ARG A 603 -20.00 -19.08 3.12
CA ARG A 603 -20.08 -17.62 2.92
C ARG A 603 -19.81 -17.28 1.44
N ASN A 604 -20.44 -16.23 0.91
CA ASN A 604 -20.53 -15.90 -0.51
C ASN A 604 -19.24 -16.15 -1.33
N ASN A 605 -19.40 -16.85 -2.47
CA ASN A 605 -18.34 -17.35 -3.36
C ASN A 605 -17.53 -16.27 -4.13
N ALA A 606 -17.64 -14.99 -3.79
CA ALA A 606 -16.85 -13.95 -4.46
C ALA A 606 -15.37 -14.08 -4.07
N ILE A 607 -14.43 -14.06 -5.03
CA ILE A 607 -12.97 -14.12 -4.75
C ILE A 607 -12.52 -12.85 -3.99
N ILE A 608 -13.18 -11.73 -4.26
CA ILE A 608 -13.00 -10.41 -3.63
C ILE A 608 -13.55 -10.41 -2.20
N ALA A 609 -12.99 -9.59 -1.31
CA ALA A 609 -13.49 -9.34 0.05
C ALA A 609 -14.55 -8.22 0.07
N SER A 610 -15.21 -7.99 1.22
CA SER A 610 -15.69 -6.63 1.49
C SER A 610 -14.50 -5.70 1.74
N ASN A 611 -14.65 -4.41 1.45
CA ASN A 611 -13.66 -3.43 1.86
C ASN A 611 -13.53 -3.40 3.40
N ASP A 612 -14.65 -3.53 4.11
CA ASP A 612 -14.74 -3.61 5.57
C ASP A 612 -13.87 -4.74 6.17
N ASP A 613 -13.90 -5.96 5.60
CA ASP A 613 -13.05 -7.08 6.03
C ASP A 613 -11.57 -6.76 5.84
N ARG A 614 -11.23 -6.11 4.70
CA ARG A 614 -9.86 -5.69 4.36
C ARG A 614 -9.38 -4.58 5.30
N HIS A 615 -10.15 -3.52 5.48
CA HIS A 615 -9.85 -2.40 6.39
C HIS A 615 -9.70 -2.90 7.83
N THR A 616 -10.59 -3.80 8.29
CA THR A 616 -10.51 -4.42 9.62
C THR A 616 -9.24 -5.24 9.82
N TRP A 617 -8.73 -5.90 8.78
CA TRP A 617 -7.49 -6.67 8.86
C TRP A 617 -6.24 -5.78 8.73
N LEU A 618 -6.21 -4.87 7.75
CA LEU A 618 -5.12 -3.90 7.56
C LEU A 618 -4.96 -2.97 8.77
N GLY A 619 -6.06 -2.54 9.40
CA GLY A 619 -6.04 -1.75 10.62
C GLY A 619 -5.30 -2.44 11.77
N GLN A 620 -5.32 -3.78 11.85
CA GLN A 620 -4.58 -4.54 12.86
C GLN A 620 -3.06 -4.56 12.62
N ILE A 621 -2.62 -4.22 11.40
CA ILE A 621 -1.22 -3.98 11.04
C ILE A 621 -0.89 -2.51 11.33
N ASN A 622 -1.62 -1.59 10.70
CA ASN A 622 -1.36 -0.14 10.76
C ASN A 622 -1.39 0.40 12.20
N GLN A 623 -2.42 0.09 13.00
CA GLN A 623 -2.55 0.56 14.39
C GLN A 623 -1.46 0.02 15.35
N LYS A 624 -0.61 -0.92 14.91
CA LYS A 624 0.44 -1.54 15.74
C LYS A 624 1.85 -1.32 15.19
N MET A 625 1.98 -0.85 13.95
CA MET A 625 3.25 -0.87 13.20
C MET A 625 3.42 0.30 12.23
N GLY A 626 2.44 1.20 12.09
CA GLY A 626 2.57 2.40 11.27
C GLY A 626 3.51 3.43 11.90
N ASP A 627 4.17 4.20 11.04
CA ASP A 627 4.89 5.44 11.37
C ASP A 627 3.95 6.66 11.21
N ASP A 628 4.41 7.83 11.66
CA ASP A 628 3.71 9.11 11.48
C ASP A 628 3.92 9.71 10.06
N GLU A 629 4.55 8.98 9.13
CA GLU A 629 5.02 9.50 7.82
C GLU A 629 4.04 9.25 6.66
N ASP A 630 2.87 8.67 6.92
CA ASP A 630 1.79 8.35 5.95
C ASP A 630 2.25 7.61 4.68
N ASN A 631 3.20 6.68 4.86
CA ASN A 631 3.87 5.94 3.78
C ASN A 631 2.89 5.21 2.82
N GLU A 632 3.02 5.47 1.51
CA GLU A 632 2.20 4.82 0.47
C GLU A 632 2.44 3.30 0.43
N THR A 633 3.68 2.86 0.69
CA THR A 633 4.11 1.46 0.73
C THR A 633 4.38 0.99 2.16
N SER A 634 3.55 0.07 2.68
CA SER A 634 3.91 -0.74 3.84
C SER A 634 4.66 -2.00 3.37
N SER A 635 6.00 -1.93 3.35
CA SER A 635 6.81 -3.13 3.34
C SER A 635 6.53 -3.94 4.61
N LEU A 636 6.36 -5.25 4.46
CA LEU A 636 6.07 -6.15 5.57
C LEU A 636 7.38 -6.54 6.28
N ASP A 637 8.06 -5.57 6.91
CA ASP A 637 9.46 -5.59 7.40
C ASP A 637 9.92 -6.77 8.28
N GLY A 638 9.07 -7.75 8.57
CA GLY A 638 9.44 -8.99 9.28
C GLY A 638 9.50 -8.81 10.79
N GLY A 639 8.88 -7.74 11.31
CA GLY A 639 8.80 -7.47 12.73
C GLY A 639 8.11 -8.60 13.50
N VAL A 640 8.53 -8.85 14.74
CA VAL A 640 8.03 -9.98 15.55
C VAL A 640 6.49 -9.97 15.68
N SER A 641 5.88 -8.78 15.78
CA SER A 641 4.42 -8.60 15.79
C SER A 641 3.74 -9.07 14.51
N GLN A 642 4.36 -8.85 13.35
CA GLN A 642 3.89 -9.30 12.04
C GLN A 642 4.05 -10.82 11.91
N SER A 643 5.20 -11.39 12.27
CA SER A 643 5.39 -12.86 12.24
C SER A 643 4.39 -13.57 13.15
N LEU A 644 4.11 -13.03 14.34
CA LEU A 644 3.10 -13.58 15.26
C LEU A 644 1.67 -13.40 14.74
N LEU A 645 1.36 -12.29 14.06
CA LEU A 645 0.08 -12.07 13.38
C LEU A 645 -0.10 -13.05 12.21
N MET A 646 0.95 -13.36 11.47
CA MET A 646 0.93 -14.38 10.42
C MET A 646 0.71 -15.77 11.02
N MET A 647 1.50 -16.19 12.00
CA MET A 647 1.41 -17.53 12.59
C MET A 647 0.09 -17.81 13.32
N ASN A 648 -0.53 -16.81 13.95
CA ASN A 648 -1.65 -16.97 14.89
C ASN A 648 -2.92 -16.16 14.54
N GLY A 649 -2.86 -15.31 13.51
CA GLY A 649 -3.92 -14.35 13.17
C GLY A 649 -5.24 -15.01 12.79
N GLY A 650 -6.33 -14.25 12.88
CA GLY A 650 -7.67 -14.73 12.55
C GLY A 650 -7.78 -15.22 11.10
N LEU A 651 -7.09 -14.55 10.16
CA LEU A 651 -7.08 -14.91 8.74
C LEU A 651 -6.23 -16.17 8.45
N MET A 652 -5.03 -16.30 9.04
CA MET A 652 -4.23 -17.52 8.90
C MET A 652 -4.97 -18.72 9.48
N ARG A 653 -5.55 -18.61 10.67
CA ARG A 653 -6.33 -19.70 11.27
C ARG A 653 -7.55 -20.11 10.44
N GLN A 654 -8.10 -19.21 9.62
CA GLN A 654 -9.12 -19.55 8.63
C GLN A 654 -8.51 -20.21 7.39
N ALA A 655 -7.37 -19.71 6.89
CA ALA A 655 -6.64 -20.28 5.76
C ALA A 655 -6.14 -21.71 6.02
N THR A 656 -5.79 -22.02 7.26
CA THR A 656 -5.27 -23.34 7.69
C THR A 656 -6.31 -24.21 8.41
N ASP A 657 -7.60 -23.85 8.40
CA ASP A 657 -8.64 -24.72 8.97
C ASP A 657 -8.93 -25.89 8.03
N ALA A 658 -9.23 -27.07 8.59
CA ALA A 658 -9.56 -28.27 7.80
C ALA A 658 -10.87 -28.14 6.97
N GLN A 659 -11.64 -27.06 7.15
CA GLN A 659 -12.82 -26.69 6.36
C GLN A 659 -12.59 -25.53 5.36
N ALA A 660 -11.38 -24.94 5.30
CA ALA A 660 -10.98 -24.00 4.26
C ALA A 660 -11.05 -24.67 2.88
N ALA A 661 -11.49 -23.98 1.81
CA ALA A 661 -11.77 -24.63 0.53
C ALA A 661 -10.61 -25.48 -0.01
N VAL A 662 -9.40 -24.92 -0.07
CA VAL A 662 -8.23 -25.63 -0.62
C VAL A 662 -7.92 -26.88 0.20
N LEU A 663 -7.69 -26.73 1.51
CA LEU A 663 -7.31 -27.86 2.37
C LEU A 663 -8.42 -28.92 2.45
N LYS A 664 -9.68 -28.50 2.56
CA LYS A 664 -10.86 -29.39 2.55
C LYS A 664 -10.97 -30.20 1.26
N ASN A 665 -10.83 -29.54 0.11
CA ASN A 665 -10.90 -30.19 -1.20
C ASN A 665 -9.72 -31.16 -1.41
N VAL A 666 -8.51 -30.77 -1.00
CA VAL A 666 -7.31 -31.64 -1.06
C VAL A 666 -7.49 -32.87 -0.17
N ILE A 667 -7.91 -32.71 1.09
CA ILE A 667 -8.16 -33.83 2.02
C ILE A 667 -9.21 -34.78 1.44
N ALA A 668 -10.35 -34.26 0.98
CA ALA A 668 -11.46 -35.05 0.44
C ALA A 668 -11.21 -35.62 -0.98
N SER A 669 -10.15 -35.20 -1.66
CA SER A 669 -9.81 -35.66 -3.01
C SER A 669 -9.36 -37.12 -3.06
N LYS A 670 -9.48 -37.73 -4.24
CA LYS A 670 -8.93 -39.06 -4.56
C LYS A 670 -7.46 -39.04 -5.00
N MET A 671 -6.78 -37.89 -4.87
CA MET A 671 -5.35 -37.77 -5.16
C MET A 671 -4.53 -38.65 -4.21
N SER A 672 -3.41 -39.21 -4.67
CA SER A 672 -2.44 -39.85 -3.79
C SER A 672 -1.75 -38.82 -2.88
N PRO A 673 -1.16 -39.21 -1.74
CA PRO A 673 -0.51 -38.24 -0.84
C PRO A 673 0.54 -37.33 -1.49
N PRO A 674 1.41 -37.81 -2.42
CA PRO A 674 2.32 -36.93 -3.17
C PRO A 674 1.61 -35.92 -4.08
N GLU A 675 0.50 -36.30 -4.72
CA GLU A 675 -0.32 -35.40 -5.55
C GLU A 675 -1.06 -34.37 -4.69
N LYS A 676 -1.53 -34.74 -3.49
CA LYS A 676 -2.08 -33.80 -2.50
C LYS A 676 -1.04 -32.76 -2.07
N VAL A 677 0.20 -33.19 -1.79
CA VAL A 677 1.31 -32.27 -1.46
C VAL A 677 1.64 -31.37 -2.65
N GLU A 678 1.70 -31.90 -3.87
CA GLU A 678 1.93 -31.10 -5.08
C GLU A 678 0.84 -30.02 -5.27
N HIS A 679 -0.43 -30.36 -5.04
CA HIS A 679 -1.54 -29.40 -5.12
C HIS A 679 -1.41 -28.28 -4.07
N LEU A 680 -1.01 -28.59 -2.83
CA LEU A 680 -0.75 -27.57 -1.79
C LEU A 680 0.44 -26.66 -2.17
N PHE A 681 1.51 -27.22 -2.75
CA PHE A 681 2.64 -26.42 -3.25
C PHE A 681 2.22 -25.47 -4.39
N LEU A 682 1.39 -25.93 -5.31
CA LEU A 682 0.83 -25.09 -6.37
C LEU A 682 -0.11 -24.01 -5.81
N ALA A 683 -0.92 -24.34 -4.80
CA ALA A 683 -1.86 -23.39 -4.20
C ALA A 683 -1.20 -22.29 -3.34
N ALA A 684 -0.08 -22.58 -2.67
CA ALA A 684 0.65 -21.58 -1.87
C ALA A 684 1.76 -20.87 -2.65
N LEU A 685 2.65 -21.64 -3.27
CA LEU A 685 3.92 -21.16 -3.84
C LEU A 685 3.89 -21.09 -5.37
N SER A 686 2.77 -21.48 -5.98
CA SER A 686 2.57 -21.49 -7.45
C SER A 686 3.54 -22.40 -8.23
N ARG A 687 4.38 -23.20 -7.56
CA ARG A 687 5.34 -24.14 -8.15
C ARG A 687 5.09 -25.58 -7.72
N ARG A 688 5.81 -26.53 -8.31
CA ARG A 688 5.87 -27.92 -7.84
C ARG A 688 6.93 -28.06 -6.73
N PRO A 689 6.77 -29.01 -5.80
CA PRO A 689 7.79 -29.34 -4.82
C PRO A 689 8.99 -30.02 -5.49
N THR A 690 10.19 -29.73 -5.00
CA THR A 690 11.41 -30.44 -5.39
C THR A 690 11.43 -31.86 -4.84
N LYS A 691 12.34 -32.70 -5.35
CA LYS A 691 12.55 -34.06 -4.81
C LYS A 691 13.04 -34.06 -3.35
N LYS A 692 13.70 -33.00 -2.89
CA LYS A 692 14.11 -32.85 -1.49
C LYS A 692 12.89 -32.66 -0.60
N GLU A 693 12.04 -31.68 -0.95
CA GLU A 693 10.81 -31.35 -0.21
C GLU A 693 9.82 -32.51 -0.20
N LEU A 694 9.58 -33.17 -1.35
CA LEU A 694 8.72 -34.37 -1.43
C LEU A 694 9.19 -35.50 -0.53
N ASN A 695 10.50 -35.77 -0.48
CA ASN A 695 11.05 -36.82 0.39
C ASN A 695 10.86 -36.46 1.88
N ALA A 696 11.20 -35.22 2.26
CA ALA A 696 11.14 -34.77 3.65
C ALA A 696 9.68 -34.74 4.18
N ILE A 697 8.75 -34.21 3.37
CA ILE A 697 7.31 -34.24 3.66
C ILE A 697 6.77 -35.69 3.66
N GLY A 698 7.34 -36.57 2.83
CA GLY A 698 7.06 -38.00 2.85
C GLY A 698 7.32 -38.66 4.20
N GLU A 699 8.28 -38.19 5.00
CA GLU A 699 8.51 -38.68 6.37
C GLU A 699 7.54 -38.06 7.41
N ILE A 700 7.09 -36.80 7.23
CA ILE A 700 5.97 -36.24 8.01
C ILE A 700 4.71 -37.10 7.81
N LEU A 701 4.37 -37.41 6.55
CA LEU A 701 3.17 -38.18 6.20
C LEU A 701 3.18 -39.61 6.76
N LYS A 702 4.37 -40.20 6.99
CA LYS A 702 4.52 -41.51 7.65
C LYS A 702 4.47 -41.45 9.17
N SER A 703 5.02 -40.40 9.77
CA SER A 703 5.11 -40.24 11.24
C SER A 703 3.79 -39.75 11.86
N ARG A 704 2.90 -39.12 11.08
CA ARG A 704 1.56 -38.71 11.49
C ARG A 704 0.52 -39.81 11.25
N ASN A 705 -0.10 -40.31 12.31
CA ASN A 705 -1.21 -41.30 12.26
C ASN A 705 -2.52 -40.79 11.61
N ASN A 706 -2.56 -39.55 11.10
CA ASN A 706 -3.74 -38.96 10.46
C ASN A 706 -3.29 -38.02 9.32
N GLU A 707 -3.57 -38.44 8.08
CA GLU A 707 -3.23 -37.71 6.85
C GLU A 707 -3.81 -36.29 6.83
N ALA A 708 -5.04 -36.08 7.34
CA ALA A 708 -5.67 -34.76 7.34
C ALA A 708 -4.94 -33.77 8.26
N VAL A 709 -4.42 -34.24 9.40
CA VAL A 709 -3.61 -33.42 10.33
C VAL A 709 -2.23 -33.16 9.72
N ALA A 710 -1.62 -34.17 9.09
CA ALA A 710 -0.34 -34.00 8.41
C ALA A 710 -0.42 -32.96 7.28
N LEU A 711 -1.45 -33.03 6.45
CA LEU A 711 -1.72 -32.04 5.38
C LEU A 711 -1.99 -30.65 5.97
N GLN A 712 -2.63 -30.55 7.14
CA GLN A 712 -2.84 -29.27 7.84
C GLN A 712 -1.52 -28.68 8.36
N ASP A 713 -0.64 -29.50 8.95
CA ASP A 713 0.71 -29.09 9.38
C ASP A 713 1.55 -28.59 8.19
N ILE A 714 1.58 -29.36 7.10
CA ILE A 714 2.29 -29.01 5.85
C ILE A 714 1.76 -27.71 5.26
N TRP A 715 0.43 -27.53 5.25
CA TRP A 715 -0.22 -26.34 4.72
C TRP A 715 0.08 -25.08 5.56
N TRP A 716 0.04 -25.19 6.90
CA TRP A 716 0.46 -24.09 7.78
C TRP A 716 1.93 -23.72 7.56
N ALA A 717 2.82 -24.71 7.40
CA ALA A 717 4.24 -24.47 7.15
C ALA A 717 4.48 -23.77 5.80
N LEU A 718 3.73 -24.14 4.75
CA LEU A 718 3.80 -23.47 3.44
C LEU A 718 3.38 -21.98 3.56
N LEU A 719 2.23 -21.69 4.19
CA LEU A 719 1.72 -20.32 4.32
C LEU A 719 2.50 -19.42 5.29
N ASN A 720 3.41 -19.98 6.09
CA ASN A 720 4.32 -19.24 6.96
C ASN A 720 5.79 -19.26 6.46
N SER A 721 6.05 -19.84 5.28
CA SER A 721 7.38 -19.83 4.66
C SER A 721 7.73 -18.46 4.07
N ASN A 722 9.02 -18.14 4.02
CA ASN A 722 9.49 -16.91 3.38
C ASN A 722 9.11 -16.83 1.89
N GLU A 723 9.03 -17.97 1.18
CA GLU A 723 8.64 -17.99 -0.24
C GLU A 723 7.16 -17.60 -0.44
N PHE A 724 6.28 -17.95 0.50
CA PHE A 724 4.86 -17.58 0.40
C PHE A 724 4.62 -16.07 0.46
N ILE A 725 5.39 -15.35 1.29
CA ILE A 725 5.27 -13.89 1.47
C ILE A 725 6.09 -13.08 0.46
N LEU A 726 6.83 -13.72 -0.45
CA LEU A 726 7.63 -13.05 -1.47
C LEU A 726 6.93 -13.01 -2.84
N ASP A 727 7.11 -11.89 -3.52
CA ASP A 727 6.99 -11.73 -4.96
C ASP A 727 8.40 -11.73 -5.57
N HIS A 728 8.66 -12.60 -6.56
CA HIS A 728 10.02 -13.03 -6.92
C HIS A 728 10.16 -13.50 -8.38
#